data_AF-A0AAN1WLM3-F1
#
_entry.id   AF-A0AAN1WLM3-F1
#
_cell.length_a   1.000
_cell.length_b   1.000
_cell.length_c   1.000
_cell.angle_alpha   90.00
_cell.angle_beta   90.00
_cell.angle_gamma   90.00
#
_symmetry.space_group_name_H-M   'P 1'
#
loop_
_entity.id
_entity.type
_entity.pdbx_description
1 polymer ?
#
loop_
_entity_poly.entity_id
_entity_poly.type
_entity_poly.pdbx_seq_one_letter_code
_entity_poly.pdbx_strand_id
1 'polypeptide(L)'
;MMIAANKQKLLFYSAGALLTLALSACTGTEITSSSSEAAVSSQAVSSSVPVSVSSAVVSSSSAAATIGSVANGQSLMSDSLCSGCHTDNGDGTFGGLVPFNAITMNRGATAAQLATYISQSMPSTSPGLCTTSCANDTAAYLWSFRSGGTPTTSSAPTSGTSSSADNGVGTGLGYKVLPNGRGGVNYEPGALDESVGFDRAVSLTAFEETLYPHLKNSGCGSCHNSAIAPELGGNQAPMHSDNDVNLAHEYALTRVNFKSPRESKFVVRLEIERHQCPSGASCASAGRDMLAAVEAWKAKIEHMLPETPRGVPAGTRISESEMEQWIAEDKATLSADDRKYTVYTSMHELHNEGLTADELDIVRVGLSKALNSVARWAPEIVNPTDVNGKGILYRFDIRDYWGYNQGVKEILFGGSDDDLAFTNTPKVNYKGEVVDSSIQQRKYNFTNQTVRDDDHAWAVWERILHGNVEGANVNGANIDPYIDGFKGARRTNQAGEYVDINGFEWVETAQLIYTVTRPDVYNAMMTNPFYADEMERNLEVDISKGMDSYDYMITFDAITVDSRLTWRAKRPNKGWYWKTWDIFTGQLASGRDRNIFDVYADPTGQDIRFPWWANPIPKFVKSLSVQDDNTDFTFIASLNQTFGEGTGDNFGFLGGGTQGCDNQSGAVQGFGNCRHYTGEGGAMQAASEIIYSLDNGLQGYYLTGGFNQRRLDAFTNIVRDPRILTEAGDDIGTATGYSYSNPGGSGFFRGSDPRLNLGSSCIGCHTDGMNRASNDLRLWLDKAPDRLPKGPYGVDGWINDPQTVARVKELYKEDAYMKDQIESDRQGFLATMADIKDAMMFGQDKNVYVEPIIWAVEYVQREKYQYPQTTSN
;
A
#
# COMPACT_ATOMS: atom_id res chain seq x y z
N MET A 1 -33.14 -15.03 -39.08
CA MET A 1 -33.15 -15.88 -40.29
C MET A 1 -31.80 -15.73 -40.97
N MET A 2 -31.02 -16.81 -41.08
CA MET A 2 -29.79 -17.03 -41.89
C MET A 2 -28.82 -15.88 -42.28
N ILE A 3 -27.51 -16.18 -42.08
CA ILE A 3 -26.34 -15.84 -42.94
C ILE A 3 -25.56 -14.51 -42.69
N ALA A 4 -24.46 -14.68 -41.94
CA ALA A 4 -23.06 -14.37 -42.29
C ALA A 4 -22.50 -12.93 -42.54
N ALA A 5 -21.58 -12.55 -41.64
CA ALA A 5 -20.16 -12.28 -41.89
C ALA A 5 -19.62 -10.95 -42.49
N ASN A 6 -18.43 -10.61 -41.96
CA ASN A 6 -17.36 -9.73 -42.47
C ASN A 6 -17.52 -8.19 -42.50
N LYS A 7 -16.77 -7.57 -41.57
CA LYS A 7 -15.63 -6.67 -41.84
C LYS A 7 -15.72 -5.72 -43.07
N GLN A 8 -15.72 -4.40 -42.81
CA GLN A 8 -14.57 -3.55 -43.14
C GLN A 8 -14.60 -2.18 -42.43
N LYS A 9 -13.55 -1.37 -42.61
CA LYS A 9 -13.23 -0.15 -41.83
C LYS A 9 -13.60 1.15 -42.57
N LEU A 10 -13.73 2.23 -41.78
CA LEU A 10 -13.44 3.65 -42.09
C LEU A 10 -14.28 4.37 -43.18
N LEU A 11 -14.81 5.56 -42.86
CA LEU A 11 -14.34 6.87 -43.38
C LEU A 11 -15.26 8.06 -42.95
N PHE A 12 -14.74 8.93 -42.08
CA PHE A 12 -14.79 10.42 -42.12
C PHE A 12 -16.08 11.29 -41.93
N TYR A 13 -15.75 12.52 -41.49
CA TYR A 13 -16.46 13.82 -41.55
C TYR A 13 -17.44 14.26 -40.43
N SER A 14 -17.67 15.58 -40.40
CA SER A 14 -17.66 16.42 -39.17
C SER A 14 -18.59 17.65 -39.23
N ALA A 15 -18.62 18.41 -38.12
CA ALA A 15 -19.29 19.71 -37.88
C ALA A 15 -20.81 19.67 -37.54
N GLY A 16 -21.35 20.60 -36.73
CA GLY A 16 -20.72 21.66 -35.91
C GLY A 16 -21.63 22.88 -35.69
N ALA A 17 -21.31 23.71 -34.66
CA ALA A 17 -21.88 25.07 -34.40
C ALA A 17 -23.39 25.11 -33.99
N LEU A 18 -23.99 26.14 -33.36
CA LEU A 18 -23.54 27.38 -32.69
C LEU A 18 -24.69 27.93 -31.76
N LEU A 19 -24.38 28.64 -30.65
CA LEU A 19 -25.14 29.77 -30.04
C LEU A 19 -26.64 29.55 -29.58
N THR A 20 -27.31 30.29 -28.68
CA THR A 20 -27.15 31.64 -28.06
C THR A 20 -27.85 31.74 -26.67
N LEU A 21 -27.59 32.83 -25.93
CA LEU A 21 -28.12 33.24 -24.61
C LEU A 21 -29.64 33.59 -24.58
N ALA A 22 -30.25 33.59 -23.37
CA ALA A 22 -31.09 34.71 -22.87
C ALA A 22 -31.38 34.66 -21.34
N LEU A 23 -31.56 35.83 -20.70
CA LEU A 23 -31.60 36.07 -19.24
C LEU A 23 -32.98 35.98 -18.54
N SER A 24 -32.95 35.55 -17.26
CA SER A 24 -33.55 36.17 -16.04
C SER A 24 -34.92 36.89 -16.02
N ALA A 25 -35.73 36.58 -14.98
CA ALA A 25 -36.56 37.58 -14.27
C ALA A 25 -36.94 37.15 -12.82
N CYS A 26 -37.17 38.17 -11.97
CA CYS A 26 -37.56 38.21 -10.53
C CYS A 26 -38.84 37.41 -10.15
N THR A 27 -39.29 37.21 -8.88
CA THR A 27 -39.22 37.97 -7.59
C THR A 27 -39.12 37.01 -6.37
N GLY A 28 -38.82 37.38 -5.11
CA GLY A 28 -39.59 38.19 -4.13
C GLY A 28 -40.90 37.49 -3.66
N THR A 29 -41.31 37.41 -2.38
CA THR A 29 -40.96 38.21 -1.16
C THR A 29 -41.31 37.46 0.16
N GLU A 30 -40.92 38.04 1.32
CA GLU A 30 -41.18 37.75 2.77
C GLU A 30 -42.48 37.01 3.19
N ILE A 31 -42.53 36.29 4.33
CA ILE A 31 -42.93 36.75 5.70
C ILE A 31 -42.61 35.61 6.70
N THR A 32 -41.72 35.70 7.71
CA THR A 32 -41.73 36.39 9.04
C THR A 32 -42.65 35.84 10.15
N SER A 33 -42.02 35.23 11.18
CA SER A 33 -42.44 35.14 12.60
C SER A 33 -43.60 34.15 12.98
N SER A 34 -43.82 33.70 14.23
CA SER A 34 -43.21 34.03 15.54
C SER A 34 -43.42 32.92 16.62
N SER A 35 -42.48 32.77 17.58
CA SER A 35 -42.67 32.26 18.97
C SER A 35 -43.16 30.80 19.19
N SER A 36 -43.03 30.14 20.36
CA SER A 36 -42.61 30.57 21.71
C SER A 36 -41.89 29.46 22.52
N GLU A 37 -40.96 29.87 23.38
CA GLU A 37 -40.76 29.51 24.82
C GLU A 37 -41.22 28.10 25.33
N ALA A 38 -40.33 27.21 25.83
CA ALA A 38 -39.58 27.21 27.11
C ALA A 38 -40.41 26.78 28.36
N ALA A 39 -39.91 26.04 29.37
CA ALA A 39 -38.74 25.13 29.49
C ALA A 39 -39.14 23.88 30.34
N VAL A 40 -38.56 23.39 31.47
CA VAL A 40 -37.50 23.80 32.42
C VAL A 40 -37.00 22.54 33.22
N SER A 41 -35.75 22.55 33.74
CA SER A 41 -35.14 21.58 34.69
C SER A 41 -34.85 20.15 34.17
N SER A 42 -33.68 19.48 34.29
CA SER A 42 -32.50 19.50 35.19
C SER A 42 -32.47 18.39 36.26
N GLN A 43 -31.43 17.55 36.25
CA GLN A 43 -30.52 17.36 37.39
C GLN A 43 -29.27 16.55 36.97
N ALA A 44 -28.17 16.72 37.69
CA ALA A 44 -26.92 16.00 37.48
C ALA A 44 -26.59 15.17 38.73
N VAL A 45 -25.88 14.04 38.54
CA VAL A 45 -25.33 13.22 39.63
C VAL A 45 -23.86 12.95 39.33
N SER A 46 -23.02 13.09 40.35
CA SER A 46 -21.57 12.86 40.29
C SER A 46 -21.19 11.61 41.08
N SER A 47 -20.20 10.88 40.59
CA SER A 47 -19.35 10.01 41.42
C SER A 47 -17.97 9.87 40.78
N SER A 48 -16.93 9.65 41.59
CA SER A 48 -15.53 9.63 41.15
C SER A 48 -14.73 8.60 41.94
N VAL A 49 -13.82 7.89 41.27
CA VAL A 49 -12.82 6.99 41.89
C VAL A 49 -11.53 7.03 41.03
N PRO A 50 -10.36 7.39 41.60
CA PRO A 50 -9.08 7.27 40.93
C PRO A 50 -8.36 5.96 41.29
N VAL A 51 -7.54 5.44 40.38
CA VAL A 51 -6.55 4.37 40.66
C VAL A 51 -5.19 4.82 40.14
N SER A 52 -4.15 4.67 40.96
CA SER A 52 -2.80 5.18 40.68
C SER A 52 -1.90 4.13 40.02
N VAL A 53 -1.04 4.56 39.10
CA VAL A 53 0.00 3.73 38.48
C VAL A 53 1.37 4.32 38.84
N SER A 54 2.35 3.48 39.20
CA SER A 54 3.68 3.92 39.64
C SER A 54 4.69 3.86 38.51
N SER A 55 5.43 4.94 38.29
CA SER A 55 6.53 5.00 37.32
C SER A 55 7.86 4.58 37.96
N ALA A 56 8.60 3.67 37.31
CA ALA A 56 9.99 3.37 37.64
C ALA A 56 10.92 4.05 36.62
N VAL A 57 12.03 4.62 37.08
CA VAL A 57 12.98 5.37 36.25
C VAL A 57 14.32 4.63 36.22
N VAL A 58 14.88 4.43 35.03
CA VAL A 58 16.21 3.82 34.85
C VAL A 58 17.13 4.85 34.22
N SER A 59 18.26 5.13 34.87
CA SER A 59 19.24 6.13 34.42
C SER A 59 20.30 5.51 33.50
N SER A 60 20.70 6.25 32.47
CA SER A 60 21.81 5.91 31.59
C SER A 60 23.11 6.62 32.00
N SER A 61 24.25 5.99 31.75
CA SER A 61 25.58 6.56 31.94
C SER A 61 26.49 6.15 30.78
N SER A 62 26.94 7.12 29.99
CA SER A 62 27.72 6.89 28.77
C SER A 62 29.24 7.01 29.01
N ALA A 63 30.01 6.17 28.34
CA ALA A 63 31.46 6.28 28.19
C ALA A 63 31.80 6.51 26.71
N ALA A 64 32.76 7.38 26.41
CA ALA A 64 33.07 7.79 25.05
C ALA A 64 34.03 6.82 24.34
N ALA A 65 33.71 6.45 23.09
CA ALA A 65 34.57 5.63 22.23
C ALA A 65 35.64 6.47 21.52
N THR A 66 36.79 5.86 21.21
CA THR A 66 37.94 6.51 20.55
C THR A 66 37.90 6.26 19.04
N ILE A 67 38.28 7.25 18.24
CA ILE A 67 37.87 7.38 16.82
C ILE A 67 39.06 7.16 15.86
N GLY A 68 39.66 5.96 15.90
CA GLY A 68 40.73 5.55 14.97
C GLY A 68 42.12 5.31 15.60
N SER A 69 43.01 4.70 14.81
CA SER A 69 44.38 4.32 15.18
C SER A 69 45.39 5.39 14.76
N VAL A 70 46.03 6.01 15.76
CA VAL A 70 47.11 7.01 15.59
C VAL A 70 48.29 6.45 14.76
N ALA A 71 48.67 5.17 14.97
CA ALA A 71 49.78 4.55 14.26
C ALA A 71 49.46 4.24 12.79
N ASN A 72 48.20 3.91 12.49
CA ASN A 72 47.74 3.74 11.11
C ASN A 72 47.70 5.09 10.40
N GLY A 73 47.18 6.14 11.05
CA GLY A 73 47.15 7.50 10.48
C GLY A 73 48.53 8.07 10.20
N GLN A 74 49.53 7.79 11.06
CA GLN A 74 50.93 8.14 10.80
C GLN A 74 51.47 7.43 9.55
N SER A 75 51.11 6.16 9.37
CA SER A 75 51.48 5.37 8.19
C SER A 75 50.81 5.91 6.92
N LEU A 76 49.52 6.27 6.98
CA LEU A 76 48.75 6.85 5.88
C LEU A 76 49.27 8.22 5.45
N MET A 77 49.66 9.09 6.39
CA MET A 77 50.31 10.38 6.07
C MET A 77 51.65 10.22 5.34
N SER A 78 52.29 9.04 5.44
CA SER A 78 53.51 8.68 4.73
C SER A 78 53.27 7.95 3.39
N ASP A 79 52.05 7.48 3.12
CA ASP A 79 51.69 6.82 1.87
C ASP A 79 51.44 7.85 0.74
N SER A 80 51.59 7.39 -0.50
CA SER A 80 51.34 8.10 -1.76
C SER A 80 50.05 8.93 -1.80
N LEU A 81 48.98 8.44 -1.15
CA LEU A 81 47.66 9.11 -1.07
C LEU A 81 47.70 10.48 -0.37
N CYS A 82 48.59 10.65 0.63
CA CYS A 82 48.72 11.88 1.40
C CYS A 82 50.06 12.60 1.14
N SER A 83 51.16 11.85 1.06
CA SER A 83 52.53 12.36 0.85
C SER A 83 52.71 13.13 -0.46
N GLY A 84 51.88 12.86 -1.49
CA GLY A 84 51.85 13.60 -2.74
C GLY A 84 51.41 15.07 -2.62
N CYS A 85 50.76 15.45 -1.51
CA CYS A 85 50.32 16.83 -1.25
C CYS A 85 50.83 17.39 0.09
N HIS A 86 51.05 16.55 1.10
CA HIS A 86 51.41 16.94 2.46
C HIS A 86 52.70 16.24 2.91
N THR A 87 53.67 16.97 3.44
CA THR A 87 54.92 16.38 3.96
C THR A 87 54.93 16.47 5.48
N ASP A 88 54.81 15.34 6.18
CA ASP A 88 54.82 15.32 7.65
C ASP A 88 56.21 15.65 8.23
N ASN A 89 56.27 16.63 9.14
CA ASN A 89 57.50 16.99 9.85
C ASN A 89 57.63 16.27 11.21
N GLY A 90 56.62 15.52 11.65
CA GLY A 90 56.59 14.76 12.91
C GLY A 90 56.29 15.59 14.17
N ASP A 91 56.13 16.91 14.04
CA ASP A 91 55.86 17.86 15.14
C ASP A 91 54.43 18.41 15.14
N GLY A 92 53.56 17.90 14.26
CA GLY A 92 52.21 18.41 14.04
C GLY A 92 52.13 19.50 12.96
N THR A 93 53.25 19.88 12.34
CA THR A 93 53.28 20.72 11.13
C THR A 93 53.50 19.86 9.88
N PHE A 94 52.89 20.28 8.78
CA PHE A 94 52.91 19.58 7.51
C PHE A 94 53.31 20.54 6.38
N GLY A 95 54.41 20.23 5.69
CA GLY A 95 54.85 20.90 4.47
C GLY A 95 54.17 20.32 3.21
N GLY A 96 54.87 20.34 2.08
CA GLY A 96 54.39 19.83 0.79
C GLY A 96 53.74 20.89 -0.09
N LEU A 97 52.93 20.46 -1.06
CA LEU A 97 52.19 21.34 -1.97
C LEU A 97 51.03 22.07 -1.29
N VAL A 98 50.44 21.48 -0.25
CA VAL A 98 49.34 22.03 0.53
C VAL A 98 49.72 22.01 2.02
N PRO A 99 50.56 22.95 2.50
CA PRO A 99 51.04 22.95 3.88
C PRO A 99 49.93 23.30 4.87
N PHE A 100 49.95 22.67 6.04
CA PHE A 100 49.02 22.96 7.15
C PHE A 100 49.66 22.70 8.52
N ASN A 101 48.98 23.13 9.58
CA ASN A 101 49.39 22.87 10.96
C ASN A 101 48.22 22.18 11.68
N ALA A 102 48.42 20.94 12.12
CA ALA A 102 47.39 20.11 12.73
C ALA A 102 46.93 20.63 14.10
N ILE A 103 47.83 21.32 14.81
CA ILE A 103 47.60 21.93 16.14
C ILE A 103 46.65 23.14 16.01
N THR A 104 46.80 23.95 14.96
CA THR A 104 46.09 25.24 14.83
C THR A 104 44.98 25.28 13.76
N MET A 105 44.81 24.24 12.93
CA MET A 105 43.80 24.28 11.86
C MET A 105 42.36 24.18 12.39
N ASN A 106 41.52 25.17 12.09
CA ASN A 106 40.09 25.16 12.42
C ASN A 106 39.28 24.36 11.39
N ARG A 107 39.52 23.05 11.35
CA ARG A 107 38.74 22.05 10.60
C ARG A 107 38.37 20.92 11.57
N GLY A 108 37.06 20.76 11.80
CA GLY A 108 36.49 19.89 12.83
C GLY A 108 36.72 20.41 14.27
N ALA A 109 35.65 20.48 15.06
CA ALA A 109 35.72 20.73 16.50
C ALA A 109 35.92 19.44 17.33
N THR A 110 35.75 18.27 16.69
CA THR A 110 36.10 16.95 17.23
C THR A 110 36.86 16.11 16.21
N ALA A 111 37.54 15.04 16.65
CA ALA A 111 38.22 14.09 15.77
C ALA A 111 37.27 13.47 14.73
N ALA A 112 36.01 13.17 15.11
CA ALA A 112 34.98 12.71 14.18
C ALA A 112 34.73 13.70 13.04
N GLN A 113 34.58 14.99 13.36
CA GLN A 113 34.34 16.03 12.35
C GLN A 113 35.57 16.29 11.48
N LEU A 114 36.79 16.07 12.01
CA LEU A 114 38.01 16.08 11.19
C LEU A 114 38.05 14.88 10.25
N ALA A 115 37.64 13.69 10.68
CA ALA A 115 37.52 12.51 9.81
C ALA A 115 36.49 12.75 8.69
N THR A 116 35.30 13.28 9.01
CA THR A 116 34.30 13.68 8.01
C THR A 116 34.88 14.69 7.00
N TYR A 117 35.62 15.69 7.46
CA TYR A 117 36.28 16.65 6.58
C TYR A 117 37.31 16.00 5.66
N ILE A 118 38.14 15.07 6.18
CA ILE A 118 39.14 14.33 5.41
C ILE A 118 38.45 13.46 4.34
N SER A 119 37.44 12.66 4.70
CA SER A 119 36.75 11.80 3.74
C SER A 119 36.03 12.57 2.63
N GLN A 120 35.51 13.77 2.93
CA GLN A 120 34.82 14.61 1.97
C GLN A 120 35.74 15.51 1.12
N SER A 121 37.00 15.72 1.54
CA SER A 121 37.87 16.75 0.94
C SER A 121 39.24 16.25 0.47
N MET A 122 39.66 15.04 0.84
CA MET A 122 41.02 14.54 0.60
C MET A 122 41.03 13.22 -0.22
N PRO A 123 41.99 13.08 -1.16
CA PRO A 123 42.87 14.11 -1.68
C PRO A 123 42.08 15.17 -2.47
N SER A 124 42.51 16.44 -2.43
CA SER A 124 41.72 17.55 -3.01
C SER A 124 41.56 17.51 -4.54
N THR A 125 42.31 16.65 -5.22
CA THR A 125 42.21 16.36 -6.67
C THR A 125 41.20 15.27 -7.00
N SER A 126 40.81 14.44 -6.04
CA SER A 126 39.79 13.40 -6.17
C SER A 126 39.20 13.09 -4.77
N PRO A 127 38.30 13.94 -4.26
CA PRO A 127 37.76 13.78 -2.91
C PRO A 127 36.92 12.50 -2.78
N GLY A 128 37.01 11.83 -1.62
CA GLY A 128 36.30 10.56 -1.38
C GLY A 128 37.16 9.30 -1.52
N LEU A 129 38.46 9.41 -1.78
CA LEU A 129 39.36 8.23 -1.83
C LEU A 129 39.85 7.77 -0.45
N CYS A 130 39.90 8.64 0.55
CA CYS A 130 40.28 8.29 1.93
C CYS A 130 39.04 8.23 2.83
N THR A 131 38.30 7.12 2.79
CA THR A 131 37.03 6.94 3.54
C THR A 131 37.19 6.01 4.76
N THR A 132 36.15 5.95 5.60
CA THR A 132 36.01 5.04 6.74
C THR A 132 37.26 4.96 7.63
N SER A 133 38.01 3.85 7.62
CA SER A 133 39.23 3.68 8.43
C SER A 133 40.33 4.65 8.03
N CYS A 134 40.53 4.92 6.73
CA CYS A 134 41.52 5.89 6.27
C CYS A 134 41.27 7.29 6.86
N ALA A 135 40.01 7.75 6.82
CA ALA A 135 39.61 9.03 7.36
C ALA A 135 39.74 9.10 8.90
N ASN A 136 39.25 8.06 9.59
CA ASN A 136 39.27 8.00 11.06
C ASN A 136 40.70 7.88 11.61
N ASP A 137 41.53 7.00 11.05
CA ASP A 137 42.89 6.80 11.50
C ASP A 137 43.75 8.05 11.22
N THR A 138 43.62 8.65 10.03
CA THR A 138 44.29 9.93 9.70
C THR A 138 43.82 11.05 10.62
N ALA A 139 42.52 11.15 10.91
CA ALA A 139 42.01 12.13 11.85
C ALA A 139 42.53 11.89 13.28
N ALA A 140 42.59 10.64 13.75
CA ALA A 140 43.13 10.29 15.06
C ALA A 140 44.60 10.70 15.19
N TYR A 141 45.41 10.46 14.15
CA TYR A 141 46.79 10.92 14.10
C TYR A 141 46.90 12.45 14.15
N LEU A 142 46.21 13.16 13.27
CA LEU A 142 46.23 14.63 13.24
C LEU A 142 45.63 15.27 14.51
N TRP A 143 44.71 14.59 15.20
CA TRP A 143 44.13 15.04 16.46
C TRP A 143 45.03 14.78 17.68
N SER A 144 45.95 13.82 17.61
CA SER A 144 46.91 13.54 18.70
C SER A 144 47.79 14.76 19.03
N PHE A 145 48.19 15.51 18.00
CA PHE A 145 48.94 16.77 18.14
C PHE A 145 48.13 17.89 18.79
N ARG A 146 46.78 17.85 18.76
CA ARG A 146 45.91 18.80 19.47
C ARG A 146 45.68 18.43 20.93
N SER A 147 45.77 17.15 21.29
CA SER A 147 45.47 16.65 22.64
C SER A 147 46.70 16.49 23.55
N GLY A 148 47.91 16.69 23.03
CA GLY A 148 49.14 16.80 23.84
C GLY A 148 49.73 15.48 24.34
N GLY A 149 49.32 14.34 23.78
CA GLY A 149 49.84 13.01 24.13
C GLY A 149 51.07 12.62 23.31
N THR A 150 52.19 12.33 23.98
CA THR A 150 53.39 11.76 23.34
C THR A 150 53.10 10.32 22.84
N PRO A 151 53.50 9.92 21.63
CA PRO A 151 53.22 8.59 21.12
C PRO A 151 54.01 7.51 21.87
N THR A 152 53.31 6.50 22.40
CA THR A 152 53.90 5.31 23.04
C THR A 152 53.58 4.05 22.24
N THR A 153 54.60 3.32 21.84
CA THR A 153 54.50 2.11 20.99
C THR A 153 54.30 0.84 21.81
N SER A 154 53.25 0.05 21.52
CA SER A 154 53.17 -1.35 21.98
C SER A 154 52.29 -2.23 21.07
N SER A 155 52.97 -2.97 20.19
CA SER A 155 52.69 -4.36 19.74
C SER A 155 51.26 -4.93 19.78
N ALA A 156 50.76 -5.32 18.60
CA ALA A 156 49.82 -6.43 18.40
C ALA A 156 50.58 -7.80 18.49
N PRO A 157 49.95 -8.99 18.30
CA PRO A 157 48.52 -9.26 18.06
C PRO A 157 47.90 -10.41 18.90
N THR A 158 46.58 -10.50 18.89
CA THR A 158 45.84 -11.78 18.96
C THR A 158 44.64 -11.73 18.02
N SER A 159 44.45 -12.79 17.24
CA SER A 159 43.32 -12.94 16.32
C SER A 159 42.01 -13.16 17.08
N GLY A 160 41.23 -12.11 17.26
CA GLY A 160 39.82 -12.20 17.62
C GLY A 160 38.98 -12.09 16.35
N THR A 161 38.20 -13.11 16.01
CA THR A 161 37.14 -13.01 15.00
C THR A 161 36.14 -11.97 15.49
N SER A 162 36.07 -10.82 14.81
CA SER A 162 34.96 -9.90 14.94
C SER A 162 33.73 -10.55 14.31
N SER A 163 33.02 -11.36 15.11
CA SER A 163 31.66 -11.76 14.79
C SER A 163 30.86 -10.52 14.44
N SER A 164 30.22 -10.53 13.27
CA SER A 164 29.16 -9.60 12.94
C SER A 164 28.21 -9.46 14.13
N ALA A 165 27.65 -8.28 14.35
CA ALA A 165 26.57 -8.12 15.33
C ALA A 165 25.33 -8.86 14.81
N ASP A 166 25.26 -10.16 15.12
CA ASP A 166 24.09 -10.98 14.89
C ASP A 166 22.95 -10.49 15.79
N ASN A 167 22.19 -9.55 15.24
CA ASN A 167 20.93 -9.09 15.81
C ASN A 167 19.79 -10.10 15.54
N GLY A 168 20.12 -11.37 15.28
CA GLY A 168 19.30 -12.58 15.45
C GLY A 168 18.85 -12.86 16.88
N VAL A 169 18.88 -11.86 17.78
CA VAL A 169 17.95 -11.78 18.91
C VAL A 169 16.56 -11.52 18.32
N GLY A 170 15.96 -12.57 17.79
CA GLY A 170 14.78 -12.49 16.95
C GLY A 170 13.62 -11.82 17.65
N THR A 171 12.89 -10.99 16.91
CA THR A 171 11.57 -10.47 17.28
C THR A 171 10.53 -11.58 17.41
N GLY A 172 10.84 -12.79 16.95
CA GLY A 172 9.91 -13.91 16.78
C GLY A 172 9.12 -13.85 15.47
N LEU A 173 9.41 -12.89 14.59
CA LEU A 173 8.53 -12.48 13.48
C LEU A 173 9.10 -12.73 12.06
N GLY A 174 10.12 -13.57 11.88
CA GLY A 174 10.65 -13.88 10.53
C GLY A 174 11.18 -12.70 9.69
N TYR A 175 11.44 -11.54 10.31
CA TYR A 175 11.92 -10.30 9.67
C TYR A 175 13.39 -10.00 9.97
N LYS A 176 14.11 -9.52 8.95
CA LYS A 176 15.40 -8.85 9.13
C LYS A 176 15.16 -7.39 9.50
N VAL A 177 15.84 -6.89 10.53
CA VAL A 177 15.78 -5.48 10.95
C VAL A 177 16.99 -4.75 10.37
N LEU A 178 16.77 -3.93 9.34
CA LEU A 178 17.83 -3.18 8.64
C LEU A 178 17.74 -1.68 8.97
N PRO A 179 18.86 -0.93 9.08
CA PRO A 179 18.82 0.52 9.24
C PRO A 179 18.08 1.19 8.06
N ASN A 180 17.16 2.13 8.31
CA ASN A 180 16.38 2.78 7.24
C ASN A 180 17.05 4.04 6.65
N GLY A 181 18.29 4.34 7.03
CA GLY A 181 19.04 5.52 6.63
C GLY A 181 18.60 6.84 7.30
N ARG A 182 17.40 6.90 7.89
CA ARG A 182 16.81 8.11 8.50
C ARG A 182 16.86 8.10 10.03
N GLY A 183 17.78 7.33 10.61
CA GLY A 183 17.95 7.19 12.07
C GLY A 183 17.01 6.17 12.72
N GLY A 184 16.21 5.42 11.95
CA GLY A 184 15.39 4.32 12.41
C GLY A 184 15.72 3.01 11.68
N VAL A 185 14.77 2.08 11.65
CA VAL A 185 14.89 0.76 11.02
C VAL A 185 13.71 0.45 10.10
N ASN A 186 13.97 -0.40 9.11
CA ASN A 186 12.99 -1.10 8.27
C ASN A 186 12.93 -2.57 8.71
N TYR A 187 11.80 -3.22 8.46
CA TYR A 187 11.57 -4.63 8.77
C TYR A 187 11.31 -5.36 7.45
N GLU A 188 12.26 -6.16 7.00
CA GLU A 188 12.35 -6.68 5.63
C GLU A 188 12.28 -8.22 5.60
N PRO A 189 11.53 -8.84 4.67
CA PRO A 189 11.33 -10.29 4.67
C PRO A 189 12.60 -11.03 4.24
N GLY A 190 13.22 -11.78 5.17
CA GLY A 190 14.36 -12.65 4.88
C GLY A 190 14.03 -14.12 5.10
N ALA A 191 14.23 -14.96 4.09
CA ALA A 191 14.15 -16.44 4.22
C ALA A 191 15.41 -17.17 3.71
N LEU A 192 16.45 -16.42 3.32
CA LEU A 192 17.74 -16.95 2.87
C LEU A 192 18.81 -16.66 3.91
N ASP A 193 19.18 -17.71 4.66
CA ASP A 193 20.19 -17.68 5.72
C ASP A 193 20.78 -19.06 6.00
N GLU A 194 21.67 -19.12 6.99
CA GLU A 194 22.44 -20.31 7.37
C GLU A 194 21.55 -21.49 7.80
N SER A 195 20.31 -21.25 8.26
CA SER A 195 19.38 -22.33 8.65
C SER A 195 18.86 -23.15 7.45
N VAL A 196 18.78 -22.52 6.27
CA VAL A 196 18.48 -23.17 4.98
C VAL A 196 19.75 -23.49 4.17
N GLY A 197 20.94 -23.35 4.78
CA GLY A 197 22.23 -23.67 4.15
C GLY A 197 22.78 -22.59 3.21
N PHE A 198 22.25 -21.36 3.26
CA PHE A 198 22.63 -20.29 2.33
C PHE A 198 23.86 -19.51 2.84
N ASP A 199 25.02 -19.69 2.18
CA ASP A 199 26.23 -18.92 2.50
C ASP A 199 26.09 -17.46 2.03
N ARG A 200 25.94 -16.56 3.00
CA ARG A 200 25.80 -15.12 2.76
C ARG A 200 27.10 -14.47 2.24
N ALA A 201 28.29 -14.99 2.57
CA ALA A 201 29.56 -14.40 2.12
C ALA A 201 29.86 -14.77 0.65
N VAL A 202 29.55 -16.00 0.24
CA VAL A 202 29.54 -16.40 -1.18
C VAL A 202 28.48 -15.60 -1.95
N SER A 203 27.29 -15.41 -1.38
CA SER A 203 26.25 -14.59 -1.98
C SER A 203 26.64 -13.12 -2.13
N LEU A 204 27.30 -12.53 -1.13
CA LEU A 204 27.81 -11.16 -1.14
C LEU A 204 28.87 -10.97 -2.23
N THR A 205 29.85 -11.88 -2.31
CA THR A 205 30.87 -11.88 -3.36
C THR A 205 30.23 -11.95 -4.75
N ALA A 206 29.22 -12.80 -4.91
CA ALA A 206 28.49 -12.92 -6.17
C ALA A 206 27.65 -11.67 -6.51
N PHE A 207 27.10 -10.98 -5.50
CA PHE A 207 26.36 -9.72 -5.65
C PHE A 207 27.28 -8.56 -6.07
N GLU A 208 28.46 -8.46 -5.44
CA GLU A 208 29.53 -7.51 -5.76
C GLU A 208 30.00 -7.62 -7.22
N GLU A 209 30.14 -8.84 -7.73
CA GLU A 209 30.57 -9.10 -9.10
C GLU A 209 29.46 -8.93 -10.16
N THR A 210 28.18 -8.81 -9.76
CA THR A 210 27.04 -8.85 -10.69
C THR A 210 26.06 -7.69 -10.48
N LEU A 211 25.06 -7.86 -9.62
CA LEU A 211 23.94 -6.92 -9.48
C LEU A 211 24.35 -5.56 -8.89
N TYR A 212 25.30 -5.52 -7.95
CA TYR A 212 25.70 -4.28 -7.27
C TYR A 212 26.25 -3.21 -8.23
N PRO A 213 27.20 -3.50 -9.15
CA PRO A 213 27.61 -2.57 -10.20
C PRO A 213 26.45 -1.96 -11.01
N HIS A 214 25.42 -2.74 -11.36
CA HIS A 214 24.23 -2.20 -12.04
C HIS A 214 23.43 -1.28 -11.12
N LEU A 215 23.18 -1.68 -9.87
CA LEU A 215 22.45 -0.87 -8.88
C LEU A 215 23.18 0.45 -8.50
N LYS A 216 24.50 0.52 -8.66
CA LYS A 216 25.27 1.78 -8.50
C LYS A 216 25.20 2.65 -9.76
N ASN A 217 25.40 2.07 -10.94
CA ASN A 217 25.55 2.82 -12.19
C ASN A 217 24.22 3.24 -12.84
N SER A 218 23.11 2.54 -12.58
CA SER A 218 21.77 2.86 -13.12
C SER A 218 21.09 4.06 -12.44
N GLY A 219 21.84 4.89 -11.70
CA GLY A 219 21.35 6.11 -11.06
C GLY A 219 20.65 5.92 -9.71
N CYS A 220 20.25 4.69 -9.36
CA CYS A 220 19.49 4.38 -8.13
C CYS A 220 20.18 4.87 -6.83
N GLY A 221 21.52 4.86 -6.81
CA GLY A 221 22.33 5.34 -5.68
C GLY A 221 22.23 6.84 -5.37
N SER A 222 21.52 7.64 -6.17
CA SER A 222 21.18 9.04 -5.82
C SER A 222 20.14 9.15 -4.71
N CYS A 223 19.31 8.12 -4.52
CA CYS A 223 18.27 8.05 -3.48
C CYS A 223 18.48 6.88 -2.51
N HIS A 224 18.85 5.70 -3.05
CA HIS A 224 18.91 4.43 -2.31
C HIS A 224 20.27 4.19 -1.64
N ASN A 225 20.75 5.18 -0.90
CA ASN A 225 22.09 5.21 -0.31
C ASN A 225 22.12 6.09 0.96
N SER A 226 22.67 5.57 2.06
CA SER A 226 22.72 6.19 3.39
C SER A 226 23.61 7.44 3.52
N ALA A 227 24.45 7.71 2.52
CA ALA A 227 25.34 8.87 2.50
C ALA A 227 24.70 10.13 1.89
N ILE A 228 23.44 10.08 1.44
CA ILE A 228 22.74 11.21 0.81
C ILE A 228 21.83 11.89 1.83
N ALA A 229 22.17 13.12 2.23
CA ALA A 229 21.43 13.88 3.24
C ALA A 229 19.89 13.80 3.04
N PRO A 230 19.10 13.44 4.08
CA PRO A 230 17.64 13.28 3.94
C PRO A 230 16.91 14.52 3.40
N GLU A 231 17.46 15.72 3.67
CA GLU A 231 16.96 17.01 3.20
C GLU A 231 17.07 17.19 1.67
N LEU A 232 17.87 16.37 1.00
CA LEU A 232 18.02 16.31 -0.45
C LEU A 232 17.17 15.19 -1.09
N GLY A 233 16.23 14.62 -0.32
CA GLY A 233 15.45 13.45 -0.73
C GLY A 233 16.19 12.11 -0.60
N GLY A 234 17.40 12.11 -0.03
CA GLY A 234 18.23 10.92 0.14
C GLY A 234 17.74 9.95 1.20
N ASN A 235 18.60 8.97 1.51
CA ASN A 235 18.38 7.92 2.50
C ASN A 235 16.99 7.27 2.35
N GLN A 236 16.70 6.78 1.14
CA GLN A 236 15.47 6.05 0.83
C GLN A 236 15.72 4.55 0.95
N ALA A 237 15.16 3.93 2.00
CA ALA A 237 15.07 2.47 2.06
C ALA A 237 14.07 1.95 1.01
N PRO A 238 14.35 0.82 0.33
CA PRO A 238 15.50 -0.07 0.51
C PRO A 238 16.82 0.51 0.00
N MET A 239 17.91 0.41 0.77
CA MET A 239 19.22 0.99 0.42
C MET A 239 20.10 -0.02 -0.35
N HIS A 240 19.53 -0.64 -1.38
CA HIS A 240 20.22 -1.63 -2.23
C HIS A 240 21.36 -1.04 -3.10
N SER A 241 21.59 0.27 -3.04
CA SER A 241 22.63 1.00 -3.78
C SER A 241 23.58 1.76 -2.82
N ASP A 242 23.67 1.33 -1.56
CA ASP A 242 24.50 1.93 -0.51
C ASP A 242 26.01 1.90 -0.85
N ASN A 243 26.83 2.60 -0.07
CA ASN A 243 28.29 2.52 -0.12
C ASN A 243 28.82 1.40 0.80
N ASP A 244 28.10 1.05 1.87
CA ASP A 244 28.29 -0.23 2.54
C ASP A 244 27.63 -1.35 1.73
N VAL A 245 28.46 -2.16 1.06
CA VAL A 245 27.97 -3.22 0.19
C VAL A 245 27.29 -4.37 0.95
N ASN A 246 27.59 -4.56 2.24
CA ASN A 246 26.89 -5.52 3.09
C ASN A 246 25.43 -5.08 3.30
N LEU A 247 25.22 -3.80 3.60
CA LEU A 247 23.89 -3.19 3.75
C LEU A 247 23.12 -3.22 2.42
N ALA A 248 23.80 -2.97 1.30
CA ALA A 248 23.21 -3.07 -0.04
C ALA A 248 22.80 -4.51 -0.39
N HIS A 249 23.63 -5.51 -0.04
CA HIS A 249 23.38 -6.95 -0.25
C HIS A 249 22.21 -7.45 0.60
N GLU A 250 22.19 -7.10 1.88
CA GLU A 250 21.10 -7.43 2.80
C GLU A 250 19.75 -6.86 2.32
N TYR A 251 19.74 -5.62 1.81
CA TYR A 251 18.56 -5.05 1.15
C TYR A 251 18.24 -5.66 -0.22
N ALA A 252 19.22 -6.20 -0.95
CA ALA A 252 18.97 -6.87 -2.23
C ALA A 252 18.35 -8.26 -2.04
N LEU A 253 18.78 -9.00 -1.02
CA LEU A 253 18.22 -10.31 -0.66
C LEU A 253 16.72 -10.26 -0.31
N THR A 254 16.19 -9.12 0.13
CA THR A 254 14.74 -8.97 0.45
C THR A 254 13.90 -8.63 -0.78
N ARG A 255 14.53 -8.42 -1.95
CA ARG A 255 13.91 -7.90 -3.18
C ARG A 255 14.17 -8.77 -4.43
N VAL A 256 14.99 -9.82 -4.31
CA VAL A 256 15.42 -10.70 -5.41
C VAL A 256 14.78 -12.08 -5.35
N ASN A 257 14.24 -12.57 -6.46
CA ASN A 257 13.63 -13.90 -6.57
C ASN A 257 14.56 -14.84 -7.35
N PHE A 258 15.36 -15.65 -6.67
CA PHE A 258 16.27 -16.57 -7.37
C PHE A 258 15.55 -17.76 -8.04
N LYS A 259 14.33 -18.11 -7.63
CA LYS A 259 13.54 -19.16 -8.30
C LYS A 259 13.03 -18.67 -9.65
N SER A 260 12.31 -17.54 -9.65
CA SER A 260 11.91 -16.81 -10.87
C SER A 260 12.55 -15.41 -10.93
N PRO A 261 13.75 -15.26 -11.52
CA PRO A 261 14.48 -14.00 -11.64
C PRO A 261 13.65 -12.81 -12.14
N ARG A 262 12.73 -13.02 -13.08
CA ARG A 262 11.87 -11.98 -13.67
C ARG A 262 10.87 -11.39 -12.68
N GLU A 263 10.46 -12.16 -11.66
CA GLU A 263 9.56 -11.72 -10.59
C GLU A 263 10.33 -11.06 -9.41
N SER A 264 11.64 -10.82 -9.56
CA SER A 264 12.41 -9.97 -8.63
C SER A 264 11.88 -8.54 -8.68
N LYS A 265 11.70 -7.88 -7.52
CA LYS A 265 11.18 -6.50 -7.48
C LYS A 265 12.04 -5.51 -8.28
N PHE A 266 13.35 -5.75 -8.38
CA PHE A 266 14.27 -5.01 -9.26
C PHE A 266 13.87 -5.06 -10.75
N VAL A 267 13.54 -6.25 -11.24
CA VAL A 267 13.14 -6.47 -12.65
C VAL A 267 11.73 -5.95 -12.87
N VAL A 268 10.80 -6.32 -11.98
CA VAL A 268 9.40 -5.87 -12.01
C VAL A 268 9.31 -4.35 -12.07
N ARG A 269 10.03 -3.60 -11.22
CA ARG A 269 10.00 -2.11 -11.19
C ARG A 269 10.38 -1.47 -12.53
N LEU A 270 11.23 -2.11 -13.34
CA LEU A 270 11.75 -1.59 -14.60
C LEU A 270 11.03 -2.15 -15.84
N GLU A 271 10.85 -3.48 -15.92
CA GLU A 271 10.23 -4.15 -17.07
C GLU A 271 8.70 -3.96 -17.07
N ILE A 272 8.09 -4.14 -15.89
CA ILE A 272 6.65 -4.26 -15.69
C ILE A 272 6.07 -2.90 -15.26
N GLU A 273 6.49 -2.36 -14.12
CA GLU A 273 6.00 -1.07 -13.58
C GLU A 273 6.57 0.15 -14.33
N ARG A 274 7.65 -0.04 -15.12
CA ARG A 274 8.34 0.97 -15.95
C ARG A 274 8.61 2.30 -15.23
N HIS A 275 9.26 2.20 -14.06
CA HIS A 275 9.45 3.32 -13.15
C HIS A 275 10.93 3.43 -12.67
N GLN A 276 11.41 4.66 -12.43
CA GLN A 276 12.83 5.01 -12.28
C GLN A 276 13.76 4.43 -13.37
N CYS A 277 13.32 4.50 -14.63
CA CYS A 277 14.10 4.01 -15.76
C CYS A 277 15.37 4.88 -15.99
N PRO A 278 16.56 4.29 -16.19
CA PRO A 278 17.82 5.03 -16.32
C PRO A 278 17.82 6.03 -17.48
N SER A 279 18.38 7.21 -17.24
CA SER A 279 18.46 8.28 -18.25
C SER A 279 19.27 7.83 -19.48
N GLY A 280 18.61 7.77 -20.64
CA GLY A 280 19.20 7.33 -21.90
C GLY A 280 18.92 5.87 -22.29
N ALA A 281 18.23 5.11 -21.45
CA ALA A 281 17.73 3.76 -21.74
C ALA A 281 16.20 3.74 -21.80
N SER A 282 15.60 2.71 -22.42
CA SER A 282 14.18 2.43 -22.24
C SER A 282 13.95 1.61 -20.97
N CYS A 283 12.75 1.70 -20.40
CA CYS A 283 12.37 0.87 -19.26
C CYS A 283 12.47 -0.62 -19.61
N ALA A 284 12.02 -1.00 -20.82
CA ALA A 284 12.13 -2.35 -21.34
C ALA A 284 13.58 -2.84 -21.57
N SER A 285 14.55 -1.97 -21.90
CA SER A 285 15.96 -2.38 -21.95
C SER A 285 16.55 -2.52 -20.55
N ALA A 286 16.33 -1.53 -19.68
CA ALA A 286 16.83 -1.55 -18.31
C ALA A 286 16.29 -2.73 -17.49
N GLY A 287 15.04 -3.15 -17.72
CA GLY A 287 14.46 -4.35 -17.13
C GLY A 287 15.18 -5.63 -17.55
N ARG A 288 15.54 -5.78 -18.84
CA ARG A 288 16.33 -6.91 -19.33
C ARG A 288 17.77 -6.90 -18.81
N ASP A 289 18.40 -5.73 -18.74
CA ASP A 289 19.75 -5.59 -18.19
C ASP A 289 19.77 -5.93 -16.69
N MET A 290 18.72 -5.53 -15.96
CA MET A 290 18.51 -5.89 -14.54
C MET A 290 18.23 -7.40 -14.37
N LEU A 291 17.44 -8.00 -15.25
CA LEU A 291 17.17 -9.45 -15.26
C LEU A 291 18.47 -10.23 -15.47
N ALA A 292 19.27 -9.87 -16.48
CA ALA A 292 20.56 -10.50 -16.74
C ALA A 292 21.53 -10.36 -15.55
N ALA A 293 21.50 -9.24 -14.82
CA ALA A 293 22.29 -9.05 -13.61
C ALA A 293 21.82 -9.94 -12.44
N VAL A 294 20.50 -10.13 -12.26
CA VAL A 294 19.94 -11.08 -11.28
C VAL A 294 20.24 -12.53 -11.67
N GLU A 295 20.15 -12.88 -12.95
CA GLU A 295 20.48 -14.23 -13.46
C GLU A 295 21.99 -14.54 -13.30
N ALA A 296 22.86 -13.55 -13.54
CA ALA A 296 24.29 -13.67 -13.26
C ALA A 296 24.59 -13.88 -11.77
N TRP A 297 23.83 -13.23 -10.88
CA TRP A 297 23.92 -13.49 -9.43
C TRP A 297 23.46 -14.91 -9.10
N LYS A 298 22.27 -15.31 -9.59
CA LYS A 298 21.72 -16.68 -9.43
C LYS A 298 22.73 -17.74 -9.84
N ALA A 299 23.31 -17.65 -11.03
CA ALA A 299 24.21 -18.65 -11.59
C ALA A 299 25.48 -18.89 -10.74
N LYS A 300 25.89 -17.91 -9.91
CA LYS A 300 27.00 -18.06 -8.97
C LYS A 300 26.61 -18.76 -7.66
N ILE A 301 25.34 -18.69 -7.26
CA ILE A 301 24.83 -19.19 -5.96
C ILE A 301 23.86 -20.37 -6.10
N GLU A 302 23.53 -20.80 -7.32
CA GLU A 302 22.48 -21.79 -7.62
C GLU A 302 22.62 -23.10 -6.83
N HIS A 303 23.86 -23.54 -6.61
CA HIS A 303 24.23 -24.71 -5.80
C HIS A 303 23.91 -24.61 -4.29
N MET A 304 23.44 -23.45 -3.82
CA MET A 304 23.04 -23.17 -2.43
C MET A 304 21.56 -22.79 -2.31
N LEU A 305 20.79 -22.82 -3.40
CA LEU A 305 19.36 -22.48 -3.38
C LEU A 305 18.53 -23.70 -2.94
N PRO A 306 17.57 -23.55 -2.03
CA PRO A 306 16.75 -24.68 -1.57
C PRO A 306 15.78 -25.14 -2.67
N GLU A 307 15.87 -26.42 -3.05
CA GLU A 307 14.92 -27.06 -3.97
C GLU A 307 13.49 -27.04 -3.40
N THR A 308 12.52 -26.69 -4.24
CA THR A 308 11.10 -26.80 -3.89
C THR A 308 10.62 -28.24 -4.05
N PRO A 309 10.07 -28.90 -3.00
CA PRO A 309 9.65 -30.30 -3.09
C PRO A 309 8.59 -30.56 -4.16
N ARG A 310 8.74 -31.67 -4.91
CA ARG A 310 7.75 -32.13 -5.89
C ARG A 310 7.30 -33.57 -5.60
N GLY A 311 6.15 -33.73 -4.94
CA GLY A 311 5.63 -35.04 -4.52
C GLY A 311 5.13 -35.95 -5.65
N VAL A 312 5.03 -35.44 -6.89
CA VAL A 312 4.78 -36.22 -8.11
C VAL A 312 5.81 -35.83 -9.19
N PRO A 313 6.55 -36.79 -9.79
CA PRO A 313 7.51 -36.48 -10.86
C PRO A 313 6.85 -35.77 -12.04
N ALA A 314 7.53 -34.78 -12.64
CA ALA A 314 6.96 -33.94 -13.70
C ALA A 314 6.51 -34.73 -14.96
N GLY A 315 7.11 -35.88 -15.23
CA GLY A 315 6.72 -36.78 -16.32
C GLY A 315 5.53 -37.71 -16.01
N THR A 316 5.07 -37.77 -14.75
CA THR A 316 3.96 -38.62 -14.32
C THR A 316 2.65 -37.85 -14.45
N ARG A 317 1.80 -38.26 -15.40
CA ARG A 317 0.41 -37.78 -15.48
C ARG A 317 -0.41 -38.31 -14.30
N ILE A 318 -1.43 -37.54 -13.90
CA ILE A 318 -2.45 -37.91 -12.90
C ILE A 318 -3.82 -37.87 -13.61
N SER A 319 -4.64 -38.91 -13.53
CA SER A 319 -6.00 -38.91 -14.12
C SER A 319 -7.07 -38.41 -13.16
N GLU A 320 -8.24 -38.03 -13.70
CA GLU A 320 -9.43 -37.72 -12.88
C GLU A 320 -9.84 -38.92 -12.01
N SER A 321 -9.71 -40.16 -12.51
CA SER A 321 -10.00 -41.36 -11.72
C SER A 321 -9.01 -41.61 -10.56
N GLU A 322 -7.76 -41.16 -10.67
CA GLU A 322 -6.82 -41.16 -9.54
C GLU A 322 -7.19 -40.09 -8.51
N MET A 323 -7.68 -38.92 -8.96
CA MET A 323 -8.20 -37.87 -8.08
C MET A 323 -9.47 -38.33 -7.33
N GLU A 324 -10.44 -38.90 -8.05
CA GLU A 324 -11.63 -39.53 -7.48
C GLU A 324 -11.26 -40.56 -6.40
N GLN A 325 -10.27 -41.41 -6.68
CA GLN A 325 -9.77 -42.41 -5.72
C GLN A 325 -9.18 -41.74 -4.47
N TRP A 326 -8.27 -40.77 -4.60
CA TRP A 326 -7.66 -40.11 -3.44
C TRP A 326 -8.69 -39.35 -2.60
N ILE A 327 -9.68 -38.72 -3.26
CA ILE A 327 -10.80 -38.04 -2.61
C ILE A 327 -11.69 -39.06 -1.88
N ALA A 328 -11.99 -40.21 -2.48
CA ALA A 328 -12.80 -41.27 -1.86
C ALA A 328 -12.09 -41.93 -0.65
N GLU A 329 -10.77 -42.14 -0.75
CA GLU A 329 -9.94 -42.69 0.32
C GLU A 329 -9.91 -41.77 1.55
N ASP A 330 -9.73 -40.44 1.37
CA ASP A 330 -9.78 -39.49 2.48
C ASP A 330 -11.21 -39.25 3.00
N LYS A 331 -12.22 -39.08 2.12
CA LYS A 331 -13.65 -38.98 2.53
C LYS A 331 -14.08 -40.17 3.39
N ALA A 332 -13.50 -41.36 3.19
CA ALA A 332 -13.77 -42.54 4.03
C ALA A 332 -13.26 -42.41 5.48
N THR A 333 -12.23 -41.59 5.74
CA THR A 333 -11.69 -41.33 7.09
C THR A 333 -12.54 -40.36 7.91
N LEU A 334 -13.28 -39.47 7.24
CA LEU A 334 -14.06 -38.39 7.86
C LEU A 334 -15.41 -38.87 8.40
N SER A 335 -15.97 -38.19 9.40
CA SER A 335 -17.31 -38.49 9.92
C SER A 335 -18.41 -38.11 8.90
N ALA A 336 -19.64 -38.62 9.09
CA ALA A 336 -20.76 -38.26 8.21
C ALA A 336 -21.12 -36.76 8.31
N ASP A 337 -20.93 -36.14 9.48
CA ASP A 337 -21.29 -34.75 9.74
C ASP A 337 -20.24 -33.76 9.22
N ASP A 338 -18.95 -34.17 9.18
CA ASP A 338 -17.86 -33.35 8.66
C ASP A 338 -17.76 -33.41 7.12
N ARG A 339 -18.15 -34.54 6.50
CA ARG A 339 -18.07 -34.74 5.04
C ARG A 339 -18.80 -33.69 4.21
N LYS A 340 -19.89 -33.11 4.72
CA LYS A 340 -20.61 -32.02 4.02
C LYS A 340 -19.85 -30.69 4.08
N TYR A 341 -19.10 -30.44 5.14
CA TYR A 341 -18.30 -29.21 5.31
C TYR A 341 -16.90 -29.32 4.71
N THR A 342 -16.45 -30.53 4.36
CA THR A 342 -15.10 -30.75 3.80
C THR A 342 -15.09 -30.57 2.28
N VAL A 343 -14.41 -29.53 1.81
CA VAL A 343 -14.17 -29.23 0.40
C VAL A 343 -12.81 -29.77 -0.03
N TYR A 344 -12.74 -30.26 -1.27
CA TYR A 344 -11.51 -30.75 -1.90
C TYR A 344 -11.12 -29.84 -3.05
N THR A 345 -9.82 -29.54 -3.17
CA THR A 345 -9.26 -28.77 -4.28
C THR A 345 -7.96 -29.39 -4.78
N SER A 346 -7.72 -29.30 -6.09
CA SER A 346 -6.67 -30.04 -6.78
C SER A 346 -5.79 -29.14 -7.64
N MET A 347 -4.51 -29.51 -7.76
CA MET A 347 -3.54 -28.92 -8.69
C MET A 347 -3.18 -29.91 -9.81
N HIS A 348 -3.98 -30.95 -10.01
CA HIS A 348 -3.61 -32.07 -10.89
C HIS A 348 -3.61 -31.68 -12.38
N GLU A 349 -4.53 -30.82 -12.82
CA GLU A 349 -4.49 -30.30 -14.18
C GLU A 349 -3.27 -29.41 -14.37
N LEU A 350 -2.96 -28.55 -13.39
CA LEU A 350 -1.79 -27.66 -13.42
C LEU A 350 -0.46 -28.44 -13.50
N HIS A 351 -0.32 -29.51 -12.72
CA HIS A 351 0.82 -30.43 -12.78
C HIS A 351 0.87 -31.17 -14.13
N ASN A 352 -0.28 -31.53 -14.71
CA ASN A 352 -0.36 -32.12 -16.04
C ASN A 352 -0.02 -31.10 -17.15
N GLU A 353 -0.42 -29.84 -17.01
CA GLU A 353 -0.12 -28.73 -17.94
C GLU A 353 1.38 -28.44 -17.98
N GLY A 354 2.11 -28.80 -16.91
CA GLY A 354 3.57 -28.90 -16.90
C GLY A 354 4.27 -27.92 -15.96
N LEU A 355 3.52 -27.25 -15.08
CA LEU A 355 4.07 -26.29 -14.11
C LEU A 355 5.26 -26.87 -13.34
N THR A 356 6.24 -26.01 -13.05
CA THR A 356 7.40 -26.30 -12.21
C THR A 356 7.00 -26.58 -10.76
N ALA A 357 7.95 -27.05 -9.94
CA ALA A 357 7.71 -27.22 -8.50
C ALA A 357 7.43 -25.87 -7.82
N ASP A 358 8.11 -24.80 -8.26
CA ASP A 358 7.99 -23.44 -7.74
C ASP A 358 6.62 -22.83 -8.07
N GLU A 359 6.13 -22.96 -9.31
CA GLU A 359 4.81 -22.45 -9.71
C GLU A 359 3.67 -23.18 -8.98
N LEU A 360 3.78 -24.50 -8.80
CA LEU A 360 2.82 -25.25 -7.98
C LEU A 360 2.85 -24.80 -6.50
N ASP A 361 4.01 -24.36 -5.99
CA ASP A 361 4.11 -23.83 -4.62
C ASP A 361 3.52 -22.41 -4.50
N ILE A 362 3.70 -21.55 -5.51
CA ILE A 362 2.97 -20.28 -5.63
C ILE A 362 1.45 -20.53 -5.56
N VAL A 363 0.92 -21.54 -6.24
CA VAL A 363 -0.52 -21.88 -6.17
C VAL A 363 -0.93 -22.41 -4.79
N ARG A 364 -0.08 -23.16 -4.07
CA ARG A 364 -0.34 -23.57 -2.67
C ARG A 364 -0.44 -22.37 -1.74
N VAL A 365 0.54 -21.47 -1.78
CA VAL A 365 0.51 -20.23 -0.99
C VAL A 365 -0.69 -19.37 -1.40
N GLY A 366 -0.99 -19.30 -2.69
CA GLY A 366 -2.19 -18.64 -3.23
C GLY A 366 -3.49 -19.17 -2.63
N LEU A 367 -3.61 -20.49 -2.43
CA LEU A 367 -4.79 -21.11 -1.80
C LEU A 367 -4.93 -20.71 -0.33
N SER A 368 -3.85 -20.82 0.46
CA SER A 368 -3.91 -20.43 1.88
C SER A 368 -4.18 -18.93 2.04
N LYS A 369 -3.53 -18.10 1.21
CA LYS A 369 -3.80 -16.65 1.16
C LYS A 369 -5.25 -16.35 0.76
N ALA A 370 -5.77 -17.00 -0.29
CA ALA A 370 -7.14 -16.77 -0.74
C ALA A 370 -8.15 -17.12 0.36
N LEU A 371 -8.07 -18.32 0.95
CA LEU A 371 -9.04 -18.80 1.96
C LEU A 371 -9.02 -17.96 3.26
N ASN A 372 -7.85 -17.62 3.80
CA ASN A 372 -7.78 -16.87 5.05
C ASN A 372 -8.10 -15.38 4.88
N SER A 373 -7.77 -14.78 3.73
CA SER A 373 -8.10 -13.36 3.46
C SER A 373 -9.60 -13.09 3.36
N VAL A 374 -10.40 -14.13 3.12
CA VAL A 374 -11.87 -14.08 3.06
C VAL A 374 -12.55 -14.66 4.32
N ALA A 375 -11.79 -14.88 5.39
CA ALA A 375 -12.26 -15.48 6.65
C ALA A 375 -12.49 -14.42 7.75
N ARG A 376 -13.34 -13.42 7.46
CA ARG A 376 -13.48 -12.16 8.23
C ARG A 376 -13.53 -12.31 9.77
N TRP A 377 -14.23 -13.34 10.25
CA TRP A 377 -14.48 -13.59 11.66
C TRP A 377 -13.89 -14.92 12.16
N ALA A 378 -13.04 -15.58 11.38
CA ALA A 378 -12.25 -16.70 11.91
C ALA A 378 -11.30 -16.16 13.00
N PRO A 379 -11.09 -16.87 14.12
CA PRO A 379 -10.26 -16.40 15.23
C PRO A 379 -8.76 -16.68 15.02
N GLU A 380 -8.40 -17.49 14.02
CA GLU A 380 -7.04 -17.94 13.74
C GLU A 380 -6.84 -18.21 12.24
N ILE A 381 -5.59 -18.30 11.80
CA ILE A 381 -5.20 -18.65 10.43
C ILE A 381 -5.17 -20.17 10.30
N VAL A 382 -5.90 -20.73 9.34
CA VAL A 382 -6.03 -22.19 9.12
C VAL A 382 -5.53 -22.56 7.73
N ASN A 383 -4.71 -23.61 7.64
CA ASN A 383 -4.19 -24.10 6.35
C ASN A 383 -5.03 -25.26 5.78
N PRO A 384 -5.18 -25.32 4.44
CA PRO A 384 -5.67 -26.53 3.79
C PRO A 384 -4.69 -27.69 4.01
N THR A 385 -5.22 -28.89 4.22
CA THR A 385 -4.45 -30.12 4.49
C THR A 385 -4.10 -30.83 3.18
N ASP A 386 -2.82 -31.09 2.91
CA ASP A 386 -2.40 -32.04 1.85
C ASP A 386 -2.88 -33.44 2.22
N VAL A 387 -3.74 -34.01 1.39
CA VAL A 387 -4.47 -35.26 1.66
C VAL A 387 -3.54 -36.48 1.65
N ASN A 388 -2.47 -36.46 0.85
CA ASN A 388 -1.65 -37.66 0.60
C ASN A 388 -0.14 -37.40 0.52
N GLY A 389 0.32 -36.22 0.95
CA GLY A 389 1.73 -35.84 1.00
C GLY A 389 2.36 -35.61 -0.37
N LYS A 390 1.54 -35.39 -1.42
CA LYS A 390 2.02 -35.18 -2.80
C LYS A 390 2.10 -33.72 -3.20
N GLY A 391 1.50 -32.81 -2.42
CA GLY A 391 1.36 -31.40 -2.73
C GLY A 391 0.45 -31.12 -3.94
N ILE A 392 -0.54 -31.98 -4.20
CA ILE A 392 -1.47 -31.91 -5.35
C ILE A 392 -2.94 -31.84 -4.91
N LEU A 393 -3.40 -32.74 -4.02
CA LEU A 393 -4.77 -32.76 -3.52
C LEU A 393 -4.80 -32.16 -2.12
N TYR A 394 -5.60 -31.12 -1.95
CA TYR A 394 -5.82 -30.44 -0.68
C TYR A 394 -7.27 -30.56 -0.25
N ARG A 395 -7.51 -30.64 1.06
CA ARG A 395 -8.84 -30.51 1.66
C ARG A 395 -8.89 -29.41 2.72
N PHE A 396 -10.04 -28.81 2.90
CA PHE A 396 -10.28 -27.82 3.94
C PHE A 396 -11.73 -27.88 4.43
N ASP A 397 -11.98 -27.49 5.68
CA ASP A 397 -13.32 -27.41 6.25
C ASP A 397 -13.84 -25.98 6.13
N ILE A 398 -14.99 -25.79 5.48
CA ILE A 398 -15.55 -24.45 5.23
C ILE A 398 -15.93 -23.70 6.52
N ARG A 399 -16.14 -24.43 7.62
CA ARG A 399 -16.52 -23.83 8.91
C ARG A 399 -15.35 -23.16 9.62
N ASP A 400 -14.12 -23.51 9.29
CA ASP A 400 -12.95 -22.91 9.94
C ASP A 400 -12.60 -21.54 9.33
N TYR A 401 -13.10 -21.24 8.13
CA TYR A 401 -13.01 -19.93 7.48
C TYR A 401 -14.30 -19.10 7.62
N TRP A 402 -15.48 -19.74 7.45
CA TRP A 402 -16.78 -19.06 7.34
C TRP A 402 -17.82 -19.56 8.35
N GLY A 403 -17.45 -20.47 9.25
CA GLY A 403 -18.32 -20.97 10.33
C GLY A 403 -18.37 -20.03 11.53
N TYR A 404 -18.11 -18.75 11.32
CA TYR A 404 -18.13 -17.70 12.34
C TYR A 404 -18.98 -16.55 11.82
N ASN A 405 -19.85 -16.01 12.66
CA ASN A 405 -20.84 -15.01 12.25
C ASN A 405 -21.04 -13.96 13.36
N GLN A 406 -21.31 -12.71 12.98
CA GLN A 406 -21.75 -11.65 13.88
C GLN A 406 -23.24 -11.30 13.70
N GLY A 407 -24.08 -12.29 13.38
CA GLY A 407 -25.54 -12.16 13.31
C GLY A 407 -26.12 -11.87 11.93
N VAL A 408 -25.34 -12.03 10.85
CA VAL A 408 -25.81 -11.98 9.46
C VAL A 408 -26.76 -13.13 9.20
N LYS A 409 -27.93 -12.82 8.61
CA LYS A 409 -29.01 -13.79 8.32
C LYS A 409 -29.25 -14.05 6.84
N GLU A 410 -28.63 -13.23 5.98
CA GLU A 410 -28.85 -13.17 4.55
C GLU A 410 -27.63 -12.50 3.91
N ILE A 411 -27.11 -13.04 2.80
CA ILE A 411 -26.02 -12.41 2.04
C ILE A 411 -26.63 -11.35 1.12
N LEU A 412 -26.65 -10.10 1.59
CA LEU A 412 -27.34 -8.97 0.93
C LEU A 412 -26.73 -8.65 -0.45
N PHE A 413 -25.40 -8.75 -0.59
CA PHE A 413 -24.64 -8.41 -1.79
C PHE A 413 -24.16 -9.67 -2.52
N GLY A 414 -25.07 -10.64 -2.70
CA GLY A 414 -24.76 -11.91 -3.35
C GLY A 414 -24.90 -11.93 -4.88
N GLY A 415 -25.35 -10.86 -5.53
CA GLY A 415 -25.43 -10.76 -6.99
C GLY A 415 -24.23 -10.00 -7.58
N SER A 416 -24.27 -9.79 -8.90
CA SER A 416 -23.41 -8.84 -9.61
C SER A 416 -23.44 -7.47 -8.94
N ASP A 417 -22.35 -7.06 -8.31
CA ASP A 417 -22.25 -5.76 -7.63
C ASP A 417 -22.53 -4.59 -8.59
N ASP A 418 -22.04 -4.68 -9.83
CA ASP A 418 -22.30 -3.71 -10.90
C ASP A 418 -23.79 -3.63 -11.26
N ASP A 419 -24.52 -4.75 -11.36
CA ASP A 419 -25.96 -4.70 -11.59
C ASP A 419 -26.71 -4.20 -10.35
N LEU A 420 -26.31 -4.65 -9.15
CA LEU A 420 -26.89 -4.23 -7.88
C LEU A 420 -26.75 -2.73 -7.63
N ALA A 421 -25.80 -2.04 -8.28
CA ALA A 421 -25.64 -0.58 -8.21
C ALA A 421 -26.14 0.20 -9.43
N PHE A 422 -25.92 -0.29 -10.65
CA PHE A 422 -26.09 0.51 -11.88
C PHE A 422 -27.27 0.06 -12.76
N THR A 423 -27.87 -1.11 -12.52
CA THR A 423 -28.98 -1.59 -13.36
C THR A 423 -30.33 -0.98 -12.99
N ASN A 424 -31.14 -0.69 -14.01
CA ASN A 424 -32.51 -0.20 -13.90
C ASN A 424 -33.57 -1.27 -14.22
N THR A 425 -33.14 -2.48 -14.58
CA THR A 425 -34.00 -3.68 -14.62
C THR A 425 -34.21 -4.24 -13.22
N PRO A 426 -35.13 -5.21 -13.00
CA PRO A 426 -35.22 -5.91 -11.72
C PRO A 426 -33.87 -6.50 -11.33
N LYS A 427 -33.33 -6.08 -10.18
CA LYS A 427 -32.06 -6.58 -9.62
C LYS A 427 -32.25 -8.04 -9.21
N VAL A 428 -31.25 -8.90 -9.40
CA VAL A 428 -31.29 -10.32 -8.98
C VAL A 428 -30.07 -10.71 -8.13
N ASN A 429 -30.26 -11.66 -7.22
CA ASN A 429 -29.17 -12.31 -6.48
C ASN A 429 -28.59 -13.52 -7.25
N TYR A 430 -27.51 -14.14 -6.75
CA TYR A 430 -26.93 -15.38 -7.30
C TYR A 430 -27.93 -16.54 -7.46
N LYS A 431 -29.01 -16.59 -6.68
CA LYS A 431 -30.06 -17.62 -6.79
C LYS A 431 -31.04 -17.35 -7.94
N GLY A 432 -30.94 -16.19 -8.60
CA GLY A 432 -31.86 -15.74 -9.65
C GLY A 432 -33.19 -15.20 -9.09
N GLU A 433 -33.21 -14.79 -7.82
CA GLU A 433 -34.38 -14.22 -7.14
C GLU A 433 -34.32 -12.69 -7.26
N VAL A 434 -35.47 -12.05 -7.49
CA VAL A 434 -35.57 -10.58 -7.59
C VAL A 434 -35.39 -9.94 -6.21
N VAL A 435 -34.39 -9.08 -6.09
CA VAL A 435 -34.15 -8.26 -4.89
C VAL A 435 -34.65 -6.83 -5.10
N ASP A 436 -35.01 -6.15 -4.01
CA ASP A 436 -35.51 -4.77 -4.09
C ASP A 436 -34.41 -3.78 -4.55
N SER A 437 -34.87 -2.75 -5.26
CA SER A 437 -34.12 -1.54 -5.62
C SER A 437 -33.24 -0.97 -4.49
N SER A 438 -33.74 -0.95 -3.25
CA SER A 438 -33.06 -0.40 -2.07
C SER A 438 -32.15 -1.38 -1.32
N ILE A 439 -31.80 -2.55 -1.89
CA ILE A 439 -30.88 -3.53 -1.30
C ILE A 439 -29.57 -2.92 -0.76
N GLN A 440 -29.04 -1.89 -1.43
CA GLN A 440 -27.86 -1.12 -1.03
C GLN A 440 -28.04 -0.28 0.25
N GLN A 441 -29.28 -0.03 0.67
CA GLN A 441 -29.62 0.68 1.91
C GLN A 441 -29.93 -0.29 3.06
N ARG A 442 -30.04 -1.61 2.79
CA ARG A 442 -30.23 -2.62 3.83
C ARG A 442 -28.93 -2.79 4.60
N LYS A 443 -29.02 -2.65 5.93
CA LYS A 443 -27.94 -2.91 6.87
C LYS A 443 -27.95 -4.37 7.32
N TYR A 444 -26.76 -4.94 7.54
CA TYR A 444 -26.60 -6.27 8.14
C TYR A 444 -27.02 -6.29 9.62
N ASN A 445 -26.85 -5.16 10.32
CA ASN A 445 -27.11 -4.98 11.75
C ASN A 445 -26.26 -5.94 12.61
N PHE A 446 -24.94 -5.89 12.40
CA PHE A 446 -23.98 -6.72 13.13
C PHE A 446 -24.14 -6.61 14.66
N THR A 447 -24.00 -7.74 15.34
CA THR A 447 -24.10 -7.85 16.81
C THR A 447 -22.82 -7.46 17.54
N ASN A 448 -21.71 -7.32 16.82
CA ASN A 448 -20.33 -7.20 17.34
C ASN A 448 -19.96 -8.32 18.33
N GLN A 449 -20.55 -9.51 18.17
CA GLN A 449 -20.21 -10.71 18.94
C GLN A 449 -20.04 -11.89 17.98
N THR A 450 -18.78 -12.27 17.72
CA THR A 450 -18.45 -13.44 16.90
C THR A 450 -18.90 -14.72 17.61
N VAL A 451 -19.76 -15.49 16.95
CA VAL A 451 -20.22 -16.82 17.40
C VAL A 451 -19.96 -17.86 16.30
N ARG A 452 -19.78 -19.14 16.67
CA ARG A 452 -19.72 -20.23 15.68
C ARG A 452 -21.12 -20.44 15.08
N ASP A 453 -21.18 -20.49 13.76
CA ASP A 453 -22.38 -20.62 12.95
C ASP A 453 -22.04 -21.44 11.69
N ASP A 454 -22.17 -22.76 11.80
CA ASP A 454 -21.87 -23.69 10.71
C ASP A 454 -22.87 -23.58 9.53
N ASP A 455 -24.04 -22.93 9.71
CA ASP A 455 -25.00 -22.66 8.62
C ASP A 455 -24.60 -21.42 7.81
N HIS A 456 -23.96 -20.42 8.44
CA HIS A 456 -23.32 -19.31 7.72
C HIS A 456 -22.24 -19.81 6.76
N ALA A 457 -21.41 -20.77 7.19
CA ALA A 457 -20.40 -21.39 6.33
C ALA A 457 -21.01 -22.04 5.09
N TRP A 458 -22.14 -22.73 5.27
CA TRP A 458 -22.86 -23.39 4.17
C TRP A 458 -23.44 -22.37 3.17
N ALA A 459 -24.00 -21.25 3.65
CA ALA A 459 -24.50 -20.18 2.79
C ALA A 459 -23.37 -19.47 2.01
N VAL A 460 -22.20 -19.30 2.63
CA VAL A 460 -21.01 -18.75 1.95
C VAL A 460 -20.47 -19.73 0.90
N TRP A 461 -20.43 -21.03 1.18
CA TRP A 461 -20.02 -22.04 0.19
C TRP A 461 -21.02 -22.18 -0.98
N GLU A 462 -22.32 -22.12 -0.70
CA GLU A 462 -23.36 -22.04 -1.73
C GLU A 462 -23.14 -20.83 -2.65
N ARG A 463 -22.82 -19.66 -2.10
CA ARG A 463 -22.50 -18.46 -2.88
C ARG A 463 -21.27 -18.62 -3.79
N ILE A 464 -20.24 -19.36 -3.37
CA ILE A 464 -19.03 -19.61 -4.17
C ILE A 464 -19.31 -20.53 -5.37
N LEU A 465 -20.16 -21.55 -5.18
CA LEU A 465 -20.52 -22.52 -6.23
C LEU A 465 -21.34 -21.91 -7.39
N HIS A 466 -21.82 -20.68 -7.23
CA HIS A 466 -22.44 -19.88 -8.30
C HIS A 466 -21.44 -19.05 -9.12
N GLY A 467 -20.14 -19.15 -8.83
CA GLY A 467 -19.10 -18.40 -9.53
C GLY A 467 -19.17 -16.90 -9.30
N ASN A 468 -18.44 -16.15 -10.11
CA ASN A 468 -18.65 -14.71 -10.25
C ASN A 468 -19.85 -14.46 -11.18
N VAL A 469 -20.86 -13.78 -10.65
CA VAL A 469 -22.03 -13.36 -11.42
C VAL A 469 -21.72 -11.94 -11.87
N GLU A 470 -21.19 -11.76 -13.08
CA GLU A 470 -20.76 -10.44 -13.57
C GLU A 470 -21.71 -9.89 -14.65
N GLY A 471 -22.31 -8.73 -14.38
CA GLY A 471 -22.88 -7.86 -15.41
C GLY A 471 -23.93 -8.50 -16.33
N ALA A 472 -25.05 -8.96 -15.78
CA ALA A 472 -26.18 -9.57 -16.50
C ALA A 472 -26.91 -8.61 -17.49
N ASN A 473 -26.36 -7.42 -17.77
CA ASN A 473 -26.87 -6.52 -18.79
C ASN A 473 -25.80 -5.65 -19.49
N VAL A 474 -24.52 -6.06 -19.52
CA VAL A 474 -23.46 -5.31 -20.22
C VAL A 474 -23.65 -5.43 -21.74
N ASN A 475 -24.39 -4.47 -22.32
CA ASN A 475 -24.87 -4.44 -23.71
C ASN A 475 -25.91 -5.52 -24.07
N GLY A 476 -26.65 -6.05 -23.09
CA GLY A 476 -27.75 -7.01 -23.33
C GLY A 476 -27.30 -8.44 -23.63
N ALA A 477 -26.10 -8.82 -23.20
CA ALA A 477 -25.69 -10.21 -23.08
C ALA A 477 -25.43 -10.52 -21.60
N ASN A 478 -25.88 -11.69 -21.13
CA ASN A 478 -25.40 -12.24 -19.87
C ASN A 478 -23.95 -12.72 -20.08
N ILE A 479 -23.09 -12.51 -19.09
CA ILE A 479 -21.85 -13.27 -18.96
C ILE A 479 -22.18 -14.49 -18.10
N ASP A 480 -21.99 -15.69 -18.64
CA ASP A 480 -22.16 -16.91 -17.85
C ASP A 480 -21.04 -16.99 -16.78
N PRO A 481 -21.34 -17.37 -15.52
CA PRO A 481 -20.34 -17.39 -14.44
C PRO A 481 -19.13 -18.26 -14.75
N TYR A 482 -17.93 -17.80 -14.37
CA TYR A 482 -16.68 -18.51 -14.64
C TYR A 482 -16.46 -19.64 -13.63
N ILE A 483 -16.89 -20.85 -13.99
CA ILE A 483 -16.97 -22.02 -13.10
C ILE A 483 -16.35 -23.31 -13.68
N ASP A 484 -15.64 -23.24 -14.82
CA ASP A 484 -15.11 -24.38 -15.58
C ASP A 484 -14.28 -25.32 -14.71
N GLY A 485 -13.41 -24.78 -13.85
CA GLY A 485 -12.57 -25.57 -12.95
C GLY A 485 -13.28 -26.21 -11.75
N PHE A 486 -14.57 -25.96 -11.53
CA PHE A 486 -15.37 -26.73 -10.57
C PHE A 486 -15.89 -28.01 -11.23
N LYS A 487 -15.72 -29.14 -10.55
CA LYS A 487 -16.15 -30.47 -10.99
C LYS A 487 -17.38 -30.89 -10.17
N GLY A 488 -18.44 -31.28 -10.88
CA GLY A 488 -19.73 -31.63 -10.27
C GLY A 488 -20.92 -31.35 -11.18
N ALA A 489 -22.13 -31.58 -10.66
CA ALA A 489 -23.37 -31.42 -11.39
C ALA A 489 -23.73 -29.94 -11.63
N ARG A 490 -23.79 -29.51 -12.89
CA ARG A 490 -24.25 -28.17 -13.28
C ARG A 490 -25.78 -28.01 -13.17
N ARG A 491 -26.22 -26.77 -12.92
CA ARG A 491 -27.62 -26.29 -12.83
C ARG A 491 -27.71 -24.89 -13.42
N THR A 492 -28.91 -24.43 -13.75
CA THR A 492 -29.13 -23.07 -14.30
C THR A 492 -30.27 -22.37 -13.57
N ASN A 493 -30.13 -21.07 -13.28
CA ASN A 493 -31.18 -20.20 -12.75
C ASN A 493 -31.24 -18.88 -13.57
N GLN A 494 -31.82 -17.79 -13.02
CA GLN A 494 -31.88 -16.50 -13.74
C GLN A 494 -30.55 -15.72 -13.72
N ALA A 495 -29.60 -16.07 -12.84
CA ALA A 495 -28.30 -15.43 -12.71
C ALA A 495 -27.21 -16.12 -13.56
N GLY A 496 -27.37 -17.40 -13.91
CA GLY A 496 -26.46 -18.13 -14.80
C GLY A 496 -26.47 -19.64 -14.61
N GLU A 497 -25.43 -20.31 -15.14
CA GLU A 497 -25.07 -21.68 -14.71
C GLU A 497 -24.36 -21.63 -13.35
N TYR A 498 -24.56 -22.66 -12.52
CA TYR A 498 -23.93 -22.85 -11.22
C TYR A 498 -23.71 -24.34 -10.92
N VAL A 499 -22.94 -24.67 -9.89
CA VAL A 499 -22.74 -26.04 -9.42
C VAL A 499 -23.74 -26.38 -8.31
N ASP A 500 -24.46 -27.50 -8.43
CA ASP A 500 -25.32 -28.03 -7.38
C ASP A 500 -24.47 -28.37 -6.14
N ILE A 501 -24.73 -27.74 -5.01
CA ILE A 501 -24.02 -28.00 -3.75
C ILE A 501 -24.12 -29.46 -3.28
N ASN A 502 -25.16 -30.19 -3.71
CA ASN A 502 -25.33 -31.62 -3.44
C ASN A 502 -24.64 -32.53 -4.46
N GLY A 503 -24.13 -31.94 -5.54
CA GLY A 503 -23.42 -32.62 -6.63
C GLY A 503 -22.03 -32.06 -6.89
N PHE A 504 -21.46 -31.28 -5.96
CA PHE A 504 -20.08 -30.80 -6.00
C PHE A 504 -19.10 -31.93 -5.61
N GLU A 505 -17.98 -32.05 -6.34
CA GLU A 505 -17.02 -33.14 -6.16
C GLU A 505 -15.64 -32.64 -5.72
N TRP A 506 -15.03 -31.74 -6.51
CA TRP A 506 -13.83 -30.95 -6.18
C TRP A 506 -13.70 -29.71 -7.10
N VAL A 507 -12.70 -28.85 -6.86
CA VAL A 507 -12.39 -27.67 -7.70
C VAL A 507 -10.88 -27.53 -7.96
N GLU A 508 -10.46 -27.16 -9.17
CA GLU A 508 -9.05 -26.86 -9.43
C GLU A 508 -8.59 -25.62 -8.64
N THR A 509 -7.41 -25.66 -8.03
CA THR A 509 -7.01 -24.67 -7.03
C THR A 509 -6.91 -23.25 -7.58
N ALA A 510 -6.41 -23.09 -8.81
CA ALA A 510 -6.37 -21.78 -9.45
C ALA A 510 -7.78 -21.23 -9.72
N GLN A 511 -8.76 -22.08 -10.06
CA GLN A 511 -10.17 -21.69 -10.19
C GLN A 511 -10.75 -21.23 -8.84
N LEU A 512 -10.46 -21.95 -7.75
CA LEU A 512 -10.97 -21.57 -6.44
C LEU A 512 -10.40 -20.22 -5.99
N ILE A 513 -9.09 -20.01 -6.13
CA ILE A 513 -8.42 -18.72 -5.86
C ILE A 513 -9.04 -17.61 -6.71
N TYR A 514 -9.26 -17.87 -8.01
CA TYR A 514 -9.91 -16.93 -8.91
C TYR A 514 -11.29 -16.54 -8.40
N THR A 515 -12.19 -17.51 -8.22
CA THR A 515 -13.58 -17.26 -7.84
C THR A 515 -13.73 -16.54 -6.50
N VAL A 516 -13.02 -16.95 -5.43
CA VAL A 516 -13.17 -16.29 -4.10
C VAL A 516 -12.58 -14.88 -4.04
N THR A 517 -11.82 -14.46 -5.06
CA THR A 517 -11.21 -13.12 -5.13
C THR A 517 -11.86 -12.19 -6.15
N ARG A 518 -12.89 -12.66 -6.89
CA ARG A 518 -13.73 -11.78 -7.72
C ARG A 518 -14.58 -10.85 -6.83
N PRO A 519 -14.72 -9.54 -7.12
CA PRO A 519 -15.30 -8.59 -6.15
C PRO A 519 -16.73 -8.91 -5.68
N ASP A 520 -17.58 -9.44 -6.55
CA ASP A 520 -18.96 -9.83 -6.24
C ASP A 520 -19.03 -11.07 -5.31
N VAL A 521 -18.05 -11.96 -5.39
CA VAL A 521 -17.91 -13.13 -4.51
C VAL A 521 -17.26 -12.68 -3.21
N TYR A 522 -16.13 -11.98 -3.28
CA TYR A 522 -15.39 -11.44 -2.14
C TYR A 522 -16.26 -10.57 -1.22
N ASN A 523 -17.04 -9.63 -1.78
CA ASN A 523 -17.94 -8.77 -1.00
C ASN A 523 -19.09 -9.54 -0.34
N ALA A 524 -19.56 -10.62 -0.98
CA ALA A 524 -20.57 -11.51 -0.43
C ALA A 524 -20.01 -12.35 0.74
N MET A 525 -18.85 -12.97 0.55
CA MET A 525 -18.14 -13.77 1.56
C MET A 525 -17.73 -12.94 2.78
N MET A 526 -17.12 -11.78 2.54
CA MET A 526 -16.71 -10.85 3.58
C MET A 526 -17.90 -10.14 4.24
N THR A 527 -19.14 -10.33 3.77
CA THR A 527 -20.34 -9.59 4.20
C THR A 527 -20.10 -8.07 4.27
N ASN A 528 -19.37 -7.53 3.28
CA ASN A 528 -18.99 -6.12 3.27
C ASN A 528 -20.27 -5.26 3.21
N PRO A 529 -20.50 -4.33 4.16
CA PRO A 529 -21.63 -3.41 4.08
C PRO A 529 -21.48 -2.51 2.84
N PHE A 530 -22.55 -1.82 2.45
CA PHE A 530 -22.49 -0.85 1.36
C PHE A 530 -22.12 0.56 1.82
N TYR A 531 -22.18 0.87 3.13
CA TYR A 531 -21.78 2.17 3.68
C TYR A 531 -20.78 2.04 4.83
N ALA A 532 -19.83 2.98 4.89
CA ALA A 532 -18.77 3.04 5.87
C ALA A 532 -19.28 3.10 7.31
N ASP A 533 -20.41 3.77 7.58
CA ASP A 533 -20.90 3.95 8.94
C ASP A 533 -21.30 2.62 9.60
N GLU A 534 -21.72 1.62 8.83
CA GLU A 534 -21.96 0.27 9.34
C GLU A 534 -20.65 -0.52 9.54
N MET A 535 -19.64 -0.31 8.69
CA MET A 535 -18.30 -0.88 8.91
C MET A 535 -17.65 -0.28 10.17
N GLU A 536 -17.69 1.03 10.32
CA GLU A 536 -17.15 1.78 11.46
C GLU A 536 -17.80 1.34 12.78
N ARG A 537 -19.14 1.18 12.80
CA ARG A 537 -19.86 0.62 13.96
C ARG A 537 -19.51 -0.85 14.22
N ASN A 538 -19.27 -1.66 13.18
CA ASN A 538 -18.86 -3.06 13.36
C ASN A 538 -17.46 -3.20 13.93
N LEU A 539 -16.55 -2.32 13.53
CA LEU A 539 -15.19 -2.20 14.05
C LEU A 539 -15.13 -1.46 15.41
N GLU A 540 -16.27 -1.31 16.08
CA GLU A 540 -16.42 -0.64 17.39
C GLU A 540 -15.86 0.80 17.45
N VAL A 541 -15.80 1.50 16.32
CA VAL A 541 -15.40 2.91 16.28
C VAL A 541 -16.51 3.74 16.91
N ASP A 542 -16.20 4.48 17.97
CA ASP A 542 -17.15 5.37 18.64
C ASP A 542 -17.36 6.68 17.85
N ILE A 543 -18.02 6.56 16.69
CA ILE A 543 -18.35 7.68 15.80
C ILE A 543 -19.34 8.69 16.42
N SER A 544 -19.89 8.39 17.60
CA SER A 544 -20.93 9.23 18.25
C SER A 544 -20.43 10.62 18.67
N LYS A 545 -19.10 10.81 18.73
CA LYS A 545 -18.47 12.11 18.99
C LYS A 545 -18.11 12.89 17.72
N GLY A 546 -18.44 12.37 16.53
CA GLY A 546 -18.12 13.03 15.25
C GLY A 546 -16.62 13.20 15.11
N MET A 547 -16.15 14.45 15.02
CA MET A 547 -14.72 14.74 14.94
C MET A 547 -13.92 14.37 16.21
N ASP A 548 -14.53 14.45 17.41
CA ASP A 548 -13.86 14.10 18.68
C ASP A 548 -13.66 12.59 18.87
N SER A 549 -14.02 11.79 17.87
CA SER A 549 -13.75 10.35 17.81
C SER A 549 -12.32 10.05 17.33
N TYR A 550 -11.58 11.04 16.81
CA TYR A 550 -10.40 10.82 15.99
C TYR A 550 -9.18 11.73 16.33
N ASP A 551 -7.98 11.17 16.21
CA ASP A 551 -6.72 11.93 16.11
C ASP A 551 -6.45 12.26 14.62
N TYR A 552 -6.16 13.51 14.26
CA TYR A 552 -6.00 13.97 12.86
C TYR A 552 -4.57 14.28 12.45
N MET A 553 -4.25 13.98 11.18
CA MET A 553 -2.97 14.26 10.52
C MET A 553 -3.18 14.76 9.08
N ILE A 554 -2.44 15.79 8.67
CA ILE A 554 -2.31 16.21 7.27
C ILE A 554 -0.86 16.00 6.83
N THR A 555 -0.67 15.37 5.68
CA THR A 555 0.64 15.18 5.05
C THR A 555 0.68 15.87 3.69
N PHE A 556 1.73 16.64 3.44
CA PHE A 556 1.83 17.60 2.34
C PHE A 556 2.50 17.08 1.05
N ASP A 557 3.19 15.94 1.11
CA ASP A 557 3.78 15.30 -0.08
C ASP A 557 3.19 13.88 -0.19
N ALA A 558 1.98 13.82 -0.75
CA ALA A 558 1.20 12.59 -0.90
C ALA A 558 1.35 12.00 -2.31
N ILE A 559 0.98 10.72 -2.46
CA ILE A 559 1.05 9.99 -3.75
C ILE A 559 0.27 10.73 -4.86
N THR A 560 -0.78 11.47 -4.51
CA THR A 560 -1.61 12.26 -5.41
C THR A 560 -1.11 13.68 -5.68
N VAL A 561 0.18 13.95 -5.44
CA VAL A 561 0.92 15.21 -5.68
C VAL A 561 0.42 16.41 -4.85
N ASP A 562 -0.84 16.47 -4.44
CA ASP A 562 -1.32 17.45 -3.45
C ASP A 562 -1.06 16.95 -2.03
N SER A 563 -2.07 16.44 -1.34
CA SER A 563 -1.98 16.15 0.09
C SER A 563 -2.90 14.99 0.50
N ARG A 564 -2.72 14.48 1.72
CA ARG A 564 -3.56 13.41 2.29
C ARG A 564 -4.05 13.81 3.67
N LEU A 565 -5.36 13.80 3.87
CA LEU A 565 -5.95 13.84 5.20
C LEU A 565 -6.00 12.41 5.75
N THR A 566 -5.49 12.22 6.94
CA THR A 566 -5.42 10.92 7.62
C THR A 566 -6.01 11.07 9.02
N TRP A 567 -6.86 10.14 9.45
CA TRP A 567 -7.42 10.16 10.80
C TRP A 567 -7.50 8.77 11.42
N ARG A 568 -7.34 8.72 12.74
CA ARG A 568 -7.17 7.49 13.52
C ARG A 568 -8.17 7.41 14.66
N ALA A 569 -8.79 6.25 14.85
CA ALA A 569 -9.56 5.92 16.05
C ALA A 569 -8.93 4.76 16.81
N LYS A 570 -9.19 4.70 18.13
CA LYS A 570 -8.83 3.56 18.99
C LYS A 570 -10.04 2.63 19.08
N ARG A 571 -9.88 1.36 18.71
CA ARG A 571 -10.92 0.32 18.91
C ARG A 571 -10.85 -0.20 20.36
N PRO A 572 -11.97 -0.48 21.04
CA PRO A 572 -11.96 -1.09 22.37
C PRO A 572 -11.35 -2.51 22.34
N ASN A 573 -11.83 -3.38 21.45
CA ASN A 573 -11.47 -4.79 21.41
C ASN A 573 -10.28 -5.11 20.49
N LYS A 574 -9.13 -4.48 20.78
CA LYS A 574 -7.83 -4.60 20.06
C LYS A 574 -7.85 -4.10 18.61
N GLY A 575 -6.65 -3.94 18.04
CA GLY A 575 -6.44 -3.40 16.70
C GLY A 575 -6.64 -1.89 16.63
N TRP A 576 -6.30 -1.34 15.47
CA TRP A 576 -6.40 0.08 15.16
C TRP A 576 -7.44 0.32 14.07
N TYR A 577 -7.81 1.58 13.88
CA TYR A 577 -8.60 2.05 12.77
C TYR A 577 -7.91 3.27 12.18
N TRP A 578 -7.57 3.20 10.89
CA TRP A 578 -7.09 4.34 10.12
C TRP A 578 -8.02 4.56 8.93
N LYS A 579 -8.36 5.83 8.68
CA LYS A 579 -9.04 6.25 7.46
C LYS A 579 -8.25 7.36 6.78
N THR A 580 -8.03 7.20 5.48
CA THR A 580 -7.25 8.11 4.65
C THR A 580 -8.11 8.64 3.52
N TRP A 581 -7.93 9.91 3.18
CA TRP A 581 -8.58 10.57 2.06
C TRP A 581 -7.54 11.33 1.24
N ASP A 582 -7.41 10.96 -0.03
CA ASP A 582 -6.48 11.59 -0.96
C ASP A 582 -7.09 12.83 -1.60
N ILE A 583 -6.28 13.88 -1.68
CA ILE A 583 -6.71 15.19 -2.18
C ILE A 583 -6.30 15.30 -3.65
N PHE A 584 -7.30 15.61 -4.49
CA PHE A 584 -7.17 15.77 -5.95
C PHE A 584 -7.67 17.15 -6.37
N THR A 585 -6.78 18.13 -6.50
CA THR A 585 -7.16 19.54 -6.72
C THR A 585 -7.29 19.94 -8.20
N GLY A 586 -6.90 19.08 -9.14
CA GLY A 586 -6.98 19.36 -10.59
C GLY A 586 -5.96 20.40 -11.09
N GLN A 587 -5.92 20.65 -12.40
CA GLN A 587 -4.87 21.51 -12.97
C GLN A 587 -5.14 23.00 -12.73
N LEU A 588 -4.09 23.73 -12.38
CA LEU A 588 -4.15 25.15 -12.06
C LEU A 588 -4.55 26.00 -13.27
N ALA A 589 -5.40 27.00 -13.05
CA ALA A 589 -5.79 27.96 -14.09
C ALA A 589 -4.60 28.85 -14.52
N SER A 590 -3.55 28.92 -13.69
CA SER A 590 -2.30 29.63 -13.96
C SER A 590 -1.24 28.82 -14.72
N GLY A 591 -1.42 27.50 -14.89
CA GLY A 591 -0.38 26.64 -15.46
C GLY A 591 0.90 26.50 -14.60
N ARG A 592 0.81 26.82 -13.29
CA ARG A 592 1.88 26.53 -12.30
C ARG A 592 1.89 25.05 -11.85
N ASP A 593 1.15 24.16 -12.52
CA ASP A 593 0.83 22.78 -12.12
C ASP A 593 1.99 21.77 -12.26
N ARG A 594 3.24 22.25 -12.12
CA ARG A 594 4.46 21.43 -12.26
C ARG A 594 5.04 20.96 -10.93
N ASN A 595 4.69 21.62 -9.83
CA ASN A 595 5.06 21.21 -8.48
C ASN A 595 4.03 21.77 -7.48
N ILE A 596 3.63 20.99 -6.49
CA ILE A 596 2.74 21.44 -5.42
C ILE A 596 3.33 22.55 -4.56
N PHE A 597 4.66 22.57 -4.37
CA PHE A 597 5.34 23.66 -3.67
C PHE A 597 5.17 25.02 -4.38
N ASP A 598 5.01 25.05 -5.72
CA ASP A 598 4.74 26.28 -6.48
C ASP A 598 3.33 26.85 -6.21
N VAL A 599 2.40 26.00 -5.74
CA VAL A 599 1.01 26.35 -5.39
C VAL A 599 0.95 27.03 -4.04
N TYR A 600 1.52 26.39 -3.02
CA TYR A 600 1.45 26.89 -1.64
C TYR A 600 2.48 28.00 -1.36
N ALA A 601 3.47 28.19 -2.24
CA ALA A 601 4.32 29.39 -2.26
C ALA A 601 3.67 30.60 -2.94
N ASP A 602 2.43 30.51 -3.44
CA ASP A 602 1.71 31.62 -4.07
C ASP A 602 1.40 32.75 -3.06
N PRO A 603 2.04 33.93 -3.15
CA PRO A 603 1.84 35.02 -2.19
C PRO A 603 0.45 35.66 -2.29
N THR A 604 -0.36 35.29 -3.29
CA THR A 604 -1.76 35.75 -3.43
C THR A 604 -2.78 34.81 -2.77
N GLY A 605 -2.36 33.57 -2.46
CA GLY A 605 -3.23 32.49 -1.97
C GLY A 605 -4.33 32.05 -2.96
N GLN A 606 -4.37 32.55 -4.19
CA GLN A 606 -5.48 32.32 -5.13
C GLN A 606 -5.48 30.93 -5.76
N ASP A 607 -4.29 30.33 -5.95
CA ASP A 607 -4.20 28.93 -6.40
C ASP A 607 -4.19 27.92 -5.23
N ILE A 608 -4.35 28.31 -3.95
CA ILE A 608 -4.44 27.35 -2.83
C ILE A 608 -5.76 26.57 -2.93
N ARG A 609 -5.71 25.38 -3.53
CA ARG A 609 -6.89 24.58 -3.89
C ARG A 609 -7.43 23.67 -2.79
N PHE A 610 -6.83 23.61 -1.61
CA PHE A 610 -7.42 22.87 -0.49
C PHE A 610 -7.43 23.62 0.84
N PRO A 611 -8.61 23.95 1.44
CA PRO A 611 -8.70 24.88 2.55
C PRO A 611 -9.03 24.23 3.90
N TRP A 612 -8.44 23.07 4.23
CA TRP A 612 -8.15 22.78 5.65
C TRP A 612 -7.29 23.89 6.25
N TRP A 613 -6.48 24.56 5.43
CA TRP A 613 -5.75 25.76 5.83
C TRP A 613 -6.63 26.96 6.15
N ALA A 614 -7.86 27.08 5.62
CA ALA A 614 -8.79 28.16 5.98
C ALA A 614 -9.85 27.73 7.03
N ASN A 615 -10.27 26.47 6.99
CA ASN A 615 -11.27 25.86 7.87
C ASN A 615 -10.67 24.60 8.54
N PRO A 616 -9.76 24.73 9.52
CA PRO A 616 -8.94 23.62 10.05
C PRO A 616 -9.67 22.72 11.06
N ILE A 617 -11.00 22.70 11.05
CA ILE A 617 -11.86 22.00 12.02
C ILE A 617 -12.83 21.12 11.19
N PRO A 618 -12.58 19.80 11.08
CA PRO A 618 -13.44 18.88 10.33
C PRO A 618 -14.93 18.89 10.71
N LYS A 619 -15.76 19.44 9.82
CA LYS A 619 -17.22 19.27 9.88
C LYS A 619 -17.62 17.91 9.33
N PHE A 620 -18.57 17.25 10.00
CA PHE A 620 -19.16 15.98 9.56
C PHE A 620 -20.55 16.27 9.01
N VAL A 621 -20.79 15.93 7.74
CA VAL A 621 -22.09 16.12 7.10
C VAL A 621 -22.84 14.81 6.97
N LYS A 622 -24.14 14.85 7.22
CA LYS A 622 -25.07 13.73 7.02
C LYS A 622 -25.57 13.71 5.59
N SER A 623 -25.11 12.74 4.79
CA SER A 623 -25.53 12.58 3.39
C SER A 623 -25.39 13.91 2.61
N LEU A 624 -26.43 14.33 1.88
CA LEU A 624 -26.50 15.56 1.09
C LEU A 624 -26.83 16.83 1.92
N SER A 625 -26.65 16.80 3.25
CA SER A 625 -26.89 17.96 4.11
C SER A 625 -25.72 18.94 4.10
N VAL A 626 -26.02 20.24 4.14
CA VAL A 626 -25.03 21.30 4.42
C VAL A 626 -24.78 21.49 5.92
N GLN A 627 -25.55 20.81 6.79
CA GLN A 627 -25.47 20.91 8.24
C GLN A 627 -24.44 19.93 8.83
N ASP A 628 -23.78 20.35 9.91
CA ASP A 628 -22.88 19.54 10.72
C ASP A 628 -23.71 18.55 11.56
N ASP A 629 -23.69 17.26 11.21
CA ASP A 629 -24.47 16.16 11.78
C ASP A 629 -23.64 14.86 11.73
N ASN A 630 -23.48 14.24 12.91
CA ASN A 630 -22.65 13.05 13.12
C ASN A 630 -23.45 11.77 13.44
N THR A 631 -24.74 11.69 13.09
CA THR A 631 -25.61 10.57 13.51
C THR A 631 -25.62 9.35 12.59
N ASP A 632 -25.76 9.53 11.26
CA ASP A 632 -25.83 8.45 10.26
C ASP A 632 -25.27 8.89 8.90
N PHE A 633 -24.72 7.95 8.12
CA PHE A 633 -24.16 8.22 6.77
C PHE A 633 -23.23 9.45 6.72
N THR A 634 -22.44 9.60 7.79
CA THR A 634 -21.65 10.79 8.07
C THR A 634 -20.35 10.76 7.28
N PHE A 635 -19.92 11.89 6.74
CA PHE A 635 -18.58 12.01 6.15
C PHE A 635 -17.99 13.40 6.39
N ILE A 636 -16.66 13.51 6.38
CA ILE A 636 -15.97 14.79 6.53
C ILE A 636 -16.24 15.63 5.28
N ALA A 637 -16.76 16.84 5.47
CA ALA A 637 -17.02 17.79 4.40
C ALA A 637 -15.72 18.15 3.64
N SER A 638 -15.83 18.28 2.33
CA SER A 638 -14.71 18.28 1.37
C SER A 638 -14.84 19.45 0.39
N LEU A 639 -14.32 19.36 -0.84
CA LEU A 639 -14.76 20.32 -1.87
C LEU A 639 -16.28 20.20 -2.04
N ASN A 640 -16.97 21.34 -2.09
CA ASN A 640 -18.39 21.38 -2.36
C ASN A 640 -18.62 21.35 -3.87
N GLN A 641 -19.76 20.80 -4.29
CA GLN A 641 -20.22 20.92 -5.68
C GLN A 641 -21.28 22.03 -5.77
N THR A 642 -21.31 22.71 -6.90
CA THR A 642 -22.35 23.66 -7.28
C THR A 642 -23.26 23.07 -8.34
N PHE A 643 -24.53 23.44 -8.32
CA PHE A 643 -25.51 23.07 -9.33
C PHE A 643 -26.29 24.28 -9.86
N GLY A 644 -26.22 24.49 -11.18
CA GLY A 644 -26.94 25.56 -11.89
C GLY A 644 -26.53 26.99 -11.48
N GLU A 645 -27.27 27.99 -11.98
CA GLU A 645 -27.05 29.42 -11.70
C GLU A 645 -27.86 29.93 -10.48
N GLY A 646 -28.57 29.04 -9.78
CA GLY A 646 -29.50 29.37 -8.69
C GLY A 646 -28.89 29.34 -7.30
N THR A 647 -29.74 29.31 -6.27
CA THR A 647 -29.36 29.27 -4.84
C THR A 647 -29.06 27.86 -4.33
N GLY A 648 -28.41 27.03 -5.14
CA GLY A 648 -28.28 25.59 -4.90
C GLY A 648 -29.54 24.80 -5.25
N ASP A 649 -29.60 23.53 -4.86
CA ASP A 649 -30.70 22.63 -5.16
C ASP A 649 -31.19 21.80 -3.96
N ASN A 650 -32.22 20.97 -4.18
CA ASN A 650 -32.80 20.09 -3.16
C ASN A 650 -31.88 18.89 -2.78
N PHE A 651 -30.71 18.77 -3.40
CA PHE A 651 -29.67 17.80 -3.07
C PHE A 651 -28.48 18.49 -2.37
N GLY A 652 -28.67 19.71 -1.84
CA GLY A 652 -27.68 20.38 -0.98
C GLY A 652 -26.43 20.86 -1.70
N PHE A 653 -26.41 20.86 -3.03
CA PHE A 653 -25.34 21.50 -3.79
C PHE A 653 -25.43 23.02 -3.67
N LEU A 654 -24.28 23.70 -3.72
CA LEU A 654 -24.20 25.16 -3.65
C LEU A 654 -24.66 25.81 -4.97
N GLY A 655 -24.89 27.12 -4.95
CA GLY A 655 -25.18 27.86 -6.18
C GLY A 655 -23.93 28.05 -7.04
N GLY A 656 -24.07 28.05 -8.37
CA GLY A 656 -22.95 28.28 -9.30
C GLY A 656 -22.25 29.64 -9.14
N GLY A 657 -22.87 30.58 -8.42
CA GLY A 657 -22.30 31.88 -8.02
C GLY A 657 -22.03 32.03 -6.51
N THR A 658 -21.97 30.94 -5.73
CA THR A 658 -21.68 31.02 -4.29
C THR A 658 -20.27 31.55 -4.02
N GLN A 659 -20.16 32.55 -3.15
CA GLN A 659 -18.89 33.18 -2.77
C GLN A 659 -17.90 32.14 -2.20
N GLY A 660 -16.67 32.11 -2.72
CA GLY A 660 -15.64 31.13 -2.38
C GLY A 660 -15.61 29.89 -3.29
N CYS A 661 -16.65 29.65 -4.10
CA CYS A 661 -16.64 28.61 -5.13
C CYS A 661 -16.11 29.13 -6.46
N ASP A 662 -14.78 29.28 -6.57
CA ASP A 662 -14.07 29.64 -7.82
C ASP A 662 -14.06 28.47 -8.83
N ASN A 663 -15.25 28.09 -9.25
CA ASN A 663 -15.65 26.85 -9.93
C ASN A 663 -14.69 26.33 -11.00
N GLN A 664 -14.42 25.02 -10.95
CA GLN A 664 -13.74 24.28 -12.01
C GLN A 664 -14.76 23.67 -12.97
N SER A 665 -14.60 23.92 -14.27
CA SER A 665 -15.40 23.29 -15.33
C SER A 665 -14.99 21.83 -15.52
N GLY A 666 -15.81 20.87 -15.09
CA GLY A 666 -15.38 19.47 -14.96
C GLY A 666 -16.50 18.42 -15.04
N ALA A 667 -17.11 18.28 -16.23
CA ALA A 667 -18.04 17.22 -16.64
C ALA A 667 -19.44 17.17 -15.98
N VAL A 668 -20.38 16.55 -16.69
CA VAL A 668 -21.85 16.55 -16.49
C VAL A 668 -22.48 17.95 -16.68
N GLN A 669 -23.60 18.03 -17.43
CA GLN A 669 -24.31 19.29 -17.62
C GLN A 669 -24.97 19.76 -16.31
N GLY A 670 -24.65 20.99 -15.89
CA GLY A 670 -25.25 21.65 -14.72
C GLY A 670 -24.39 21.63 -13.45
N PHE A 671 -23.36 20.77 -13.38
CA PHE A 671 -22.48 20.65 -12.22
C PHE A 671 -21.17 21.44 -12.40
N GLY A 672 -20.65 21.97 -11.29
CA GLY A 672 -19.31 22.58 -11.21
C GLY A 672 -18.67 22.28 -9.85
N ASN A 673 -17.38 21.92 -9.82
CA ASN A 673 -16.69 21.63 -8.57
C ASN A 673 -16.09 22.92 -7.99
N CYS A 674 -16.42 23.27 -6.73
CA CYS A 674 -15.78 24.40 -6.06
C CYS A 674 -14.27 24.14 -5.94
N ARG A 675 -13.45 25.14 -6.31
CA ARG A 675 -11.98 25.06 -6.16
C ARG A 675 -11.52 25.10 -4.70
N HIS A 676 -12.39 25.53 -3.80
CA HIS A 676 -12.14 25.68 -2.38
C HIS A 676 -13.35 25.14 -1.60
N TYR A 677 -13.12 24.41 -0.51
CA TYR A 677 -14.11 24.18 0.55
C TYR A 677 -14.52 25.52 1.17
N THR A 678 -15.81 25.83 1.17
CA THR A 678 -16.33 27.12 1.65
C THR A 678 -16.52 27.20 3.15
N GLY A 679 -16.27 26.11 3.89
CA GLY A 679 -16.61 25.99 5.31
C GLY A 679 -18.08 25.61 5.57
N GLU A 680 -18.95 25.67 4.55
CA GLU A 680 -20.31 25.10 4.58
C GLU A 680 -20.27 23.62 4.19
N GLY A 681 -21.24 22.83 4.65
CA GLY A 681 -21.33 21.42 4.27
C GLY A 681 -21.63 21.20 2.79
N GLY A 682 -21.36 19.98 2.31
CA GLY A 682 -21.55 19.56 0.92
C GLY A 682 -20.66 18.36 0.56
N ALA A 683 -20.85 17.81 -0.64
CA ALA A 683 -20.40 16.45 -0.98
C ALA A 683 -19.38 16.36 -2.13
N MET A 684 -18.13 16.00 -1.82
CA MET A 684 -17.17 15.44 -2.80
C MET A 684 -15.98 14.70 -2.13
N GLN A 685 -16.24 13.66 -1.31
CA GLN A 685 -15.17 12.75 -0.91
C GLN A 685 -14.74 11.88 -2.12
N ALA A 686 -13.75 12.31 -2.91
CA ALA A 686 -13.39 11.66 -4.18
C ALA A 686 -13.20 10.13 -4.07
N ALA A 687 -12.29 9.69 -3.19
CA ALA A 687 -12.25 8.33 -2.66
C ALA A 687 -11.55 8.34 -1.28
N SER A 688 -12.07 7.58 -0.32
CA SER A 688 -11.46 7.33 0.98
C SER A 688 -11.14 5.84 1.12
N GLU A 689 -10.25 5.50 2.04
CA GLU A 689 -9.81 4.14 2.33
C GLU A 689 -9.83 3.91 3.84
N ILE A 690 -10.38 2.77 4.27
CA ILE A 690 -10.35 2.28 5.65
C ILE A 690 -9.39 1.10 5.73
N ILE A 691 -8.46 1.14 6.67
CA ILE A 691 -7.56 0.03 7.01
C ILE A 691 -7.90 -0.44 8.43
N TYR A 692 -8.07 -1.75 8.61
CA TYR A 692 -8.55 -2.35 9.87
C TYR A 692 -8.05 -3.80 10.05
N SER A 693 -7.98 -4.27 11.30
CA SER A 693 -7.63 -5.67 11.60
C SER A 693 -8.86 -6.58 11.71
N LEU A 694 -8.73 -7.79 11.18
CA LEU A 694 -9.68 -8.92 11.22
C LEU A 694 -9.48 -9.78 12.49
N ASP A 695 -10.43 -10.67 12.79
CA ASP A 695 -10.41 -11.49 14.02
C ASP A 695 -9.22 -12.48 14.05
N ASN A 696 -8.80 -13.00 12.89
CA ASN A 696 -7.61 -13.87 12.71
C ASN A 696 -6.29 -13.09 12.64
N GLY A 697 -6.31 -11.80 12.96
CA GLY A 697 -5.16 -10.91 12.94
C GLY A 697 -4.80 -10.35 11.56
N LEU A 698 -5.36 -10.87 10.45
CA LEU A 698 -5.13 -10.34 9.10
C LEU A 698 -5.62 -8.89 8.95
N GLN A 699 -5.10 -8.16 7.96
CA GLN A 699 -5.41 -6.73 7.78
C GLN A 699 -6.30 -6.53 6.55
N GLY A 700 -7.49 -5.98 6.77
CA GLY A 700 -8.47 -5.64 5.75
C GLY A 700 -8.31 -4.20 5.25
N TYR A 701 -8.56 -4.02 3.96
CA TYR A 701 -8.60 -2.74 3.27
C TYR A 701 -10.00 -2.58 2.64
N TYR A 702 -10.64 -1.42 2.82
CA TYR A 702 -12.01 -1.17 2.37
C TYR A 702 -12.13 0.23 1.76
N LEU A 703 -12.38 0.29 0.45
CA LEU A 703 -12.41 1.51 -0.35
C LEU A 703 -13.83 2.10 -0.42
N THR A 704 -13.95 3.42 -0.26
CA THR A 704 -15.24 4.13 -0.27
C THR A 704 -15.23 5.36 -1.17
N GLY A 705 -16.36 5.64 -1.81
CA GLY A 705 -16.53 6.81 -2.69
C GLY A 705 -17.13 8.03 -1.98
N GLY A 706 -17.51 9.01 -2.80
CA GLY A 706 -18.28 10.18 -2.36
C GLY A 706 -19.67 9.74 -1.94
N PHE A 707 -20.06 10.09 -0.70
CA PHE A 707 -21.14 9.51 0.13
C PHE A 707 -20.73 8.32 1.04
N ASN A 708 -19.44 8.04 1.18
CA ASN A 708 -18.90 7.05 2.13
C ASN A 708 -19.40 5.60 1.87
N GLN A 709 -19.91 5.34 0.66
CA GLN A 709 -20.36 4.04 0.16
C GLN A 709 -19.20 3.20 -0.37
N ARG A 710 -19.31 1.86 -0.31
CA ARG A 710 -18.31 0.93 -0.87
C ARG A 710 -18.07 1.23 -2.35
N ARG A 711 -16.81 1.35 -2.76
CA ARG A 711 -16.43 1.37 -4.18
C ARG A 711 -16.63 -0.03 -4.73
N LEU A 712 -17.39 -0.13 -5.83
CA LEU A 712 -17.52 -1.35 -6.62
C LEU A 712 -16.59 -1.24 -7.83
N ASP A 713 -16.53 -0.04 -8.40
CA ASP A 713 -15.56 0.41 -9.38
C ASP A 713 -14.29 0.96 -8.69
N ALA A 714 -13.18 0.25 -8.77
CA ALA A 714 -11.88 0.89 -8.59
C ALA A 714 -11.66 1.91 -9.72
N PHE A 715 -10.98 3.03 -9.45
CA PHE A 715 -10.44 3.84 -10.54
C PHE A 715 -9.37 2.98 -11.25
N THR A 716 -9.72 2.32 -12.35
CA THR A 716 -8.79 1.42 -13.03
C THR A 716 -7.54 2.15 -13.51
N ASN A 717 -7.52 3.48 -13.58
CA ASN A 717 -6.32 4.27 -13.86
C ASN A 717 -5.44 4.56 -12.62
N ILE A 718 -5.69 3.91 -11.48
CA ILE A 718 -4.93 4.00 -10.22
C ILE A 718 -4.50 2.60 -9.76
N VAL A 719 -5.27 1.55 -10.10
CA VAL A 719 -4.89 0.15 -9.93
C VAL A 719 -5.07 -0.62 -11.24
N ARG A 720 -3.97 -1.13 -11.82
CA ARG A 720 -3.87 -2.08 -12.94
C ARG A 720 -2.74 -3.07 -12.67
N ASP A 721 -2.79 -4.24 -13.30
CA ASP A 721 -1.58 -5.03 -13.49
C ASP A 721 -0.92 -4.75 -14.86
N PRO A 722 0.33 -4.25 -14.89
CA PRO A 722 1.06 -4.05 -16.13
C PRO A 722 1.41 -5.33 -16.91
N ARG A 723 1.37 -6.51 -16.27
CA ARG A 723 1.85 -7.80 -16.82
C ARG A 723 0.97 -8.35 -17.95
N ILE A 724 -0.18 -7.73 -18.19
CA ILE A 724 -1.05 -7.98 -19.36
C ILE A 724 -0.26 -7.90 -20.70
N LEU A 725 0.80 -7.08 -20.79
CA LEU A 725 1.66 -6.98 -21.98
C LEU A 725 3.16 -6.79 -21.64
N THR A 726 3.80 -7.81 -21.07
CA THR A 726 5.25 -7.77 -20.72
C THR A 726 6.19 -7.52 -21.91
N GLU A 727 5.82 -7.91 -23.13
CA GLU A 727 6.64 -7.73 -24.34
C GLU A 727 6.30 -6.49 -25.17
N ALA A 728 5.32 -5.67 -24.76
CA ALA A 728 5.00 -4.44 -25.49
C ALA A 728 6.14 -3.41 -25.41
N GLY A 729 6.18 -2.49 -26.38
CA GLY A 729 7.02 -1.30 -26.30
C GLY A 729 6.54 -0.30 -25.24
N ASP A 730 7.29 0.79 -25.06
CA ASP A 730 6.97 1.84 -24.08
C ASP A 730 5.66 2.60 -24.42
N ASP A 731 5.18 2.56 -25.68
CA ASP A 731 3.82 2.93 -26.07
C ASP A 731 2.87 1.72 -25.96
N ILE A 732 2.09 1.69 -24.89
CA ILE A 732 1.04 0.68 -24.65
C ILE A 732 -0.36 1.16 -25.05
N GLY A 733 -0.55 2.46 -25.33
CA GLY A 733 -1.82 2.99 -25.82
C GLY A 733 -2.16 2.43 -27.21
N THR A 734 -1.15 2.33 -28.08
CA THR A 734 -1.29 1.70 -29.40
C THR A 734 -1.52 0.18 -29.33
N ALA A 735 -0.98 -0.49 -28.31
CA ALA A 735 -1.09 -1.95 -28.16
C ALA A 735 -2.42 -2.41 -27.52
N THR A 736 -2.96 -1.63 -26.58
CA THR A 736 -4.21 -1.95 -25.85
C THR A 736 -5.46 -1.30 -26.46
N GLY A 737 -5.29 -0.32 -27.35
CA GLY A 737 -6.38 0.53 -27.85
C GLY A 737 -6.80 1.64 -26.87
N TYR A 738 -6.31 1.63 -25.62
CA TYR A 738 -6.60 2.66 -24.61
C TYR A 738 -5.61 3.82 -24.70
N SER A 739 -5.90 4.78 -25.57
CA SER A 739 -5.09 6.00 -25.72
C SER A 739 -5.49 7.09 -24.72
N TYR A 740 -4.55 7.51 -23.87
CA TYR A 740 -4.66 8.75 -23.06
C TYR A 740 -4.44 10.02 -23.90
N SER A 741 -4.91 10.03 -25.15
CA SER A 741 -4.82 11.18 -26.05
C SER A 741 -6.01 12.13 -25.86
N ASN A 742 -5.87 13.09 -24.95
CA ASN A 742 -6.52 14.39 -25.10
C ASN A 742 -5.46 15.43 -25.53
N PRO A 743 -5.31 15.73 -26.83
CA PRO A 743 -4.25 16.62 -27.33
C PRO A 743 -4.35 18.09 -26.86
N GLY A 744 -5.44 18.47 -26.20
CA GLY A 744 -5.62 19.78 -25.56
C GLY A 744 -5.87 19.71 -24.05
N GLY A 745 -5.75 18.53 -23.43
CA GLY A 745 -5.97 18.36 -22.00
C GLY A 745 -4.74 18.71 -21.18
N SER A 746 -4.84 19.74 -20.33
CA SER A 746 -4.10 19.72 -19.07
C SER A 746 -4.53 18.48 -18.28
N GLY A 747 -3.60 17.78 -17.63
CA GLY A 747 -3.87 16.45 -17.10
C GLY A 747 -2.73 15.90 -16.27
N PHE A 748 -3.09 15.18 -15.20
CA PHE A 748 -2.19 14.75 -14.12
C PHE A 748 -1.17 13.69 -14.56
N PHE A 749 -1.56 12.78 -15.46
CA PHE A 749 -0.72 11.69 -15.94
C PHE A 749 -0.13 12.02 -17.33
N ARG A 750 1.00 12.75 -17.37
CA ARG A 750 1.74 13.05 -18.61
C ARG A 750 2.69 11.94 -19.08
N GLY A 751 2.64 10.76 -18.45
CA GLY A 751 3.22 9.53 -19.00
C GLY A 751 2.24 8.83 -19.94
N SER A 752 2.71 8.34 -21.08
CA SER A 752 1.90 7.55 -22.04
C SER A 752 1.67 6.10 -21.61
N ASP A 753 2.05 5.73 -20.38
CA ASP A 753 1.94 4.39 -19.82
C ASP A 753 0.93 4.39 -18.66
N PRO A 754 -0.22 3.68 -18.77
CA PRO A 754 -1.28 3.70 -17.76
C PRO A 754 -0.97 2.86 -16.51
N ARG A 755 0.25 2.33 -16.37
CA ARG A 755 0.57 1.22 -15.46
C ARG A 755 1.51 1.61 -14.29
N LEU A 756 1.67 2.91 -14.02
CA LEU A 756 2.34 3.48 -12.83
C LEU A 756 1.56 3.26 -11.51
N ASN A 757 0.79 2.18 -11.45
CA ASN A 757 -0.51 2.09 -10.80
C ASN A 757 -0.76 0.66 -10.30
N LEU A 758 0.16 0.05 -9.53
CA LEU A 758 -0.02 -1.33 -9.07
C LEU A 758 -0.53 -1.41 -7.64
N GLY A 759 -1.36 -2.41 -7.35
CA GLY A 759 -1.73 -2.76 -5.97
C GLY A 759 -0.50 -3.08 -5.10
N SER A 760 0.56 -3.66 -5.68
CA SER A 760 1.86 -3.85 -5.01
C SER A 760 2.50 -2.54 -4.58
N SER A 761 2.39 -1.48 -5.39
CA SER A 761 2.92 -0.15 -5.05
C SER A 761 2.07 0.55 -3.99
N CYS A 762 0.75 0.34 -3.98
CA CYS A 762 -0.11 0.77 -2.88
C CYS A 762 0.33 0.11 -1.57
N ILE A 763 0.38 -1.23 -1.52
CA ILE A 763 0.76 -2.01 -0.32
C ILE A 763 2.14 -1.57 0.21
N GLY A 764 3.14 -1.36 -0.65
CA GLY A 764 4.44 -0.81 -0.25
C GLY A 764 4.36 0.55 0.44
N CYS A 765 3.44 1.42 0.01
CA CYS A 765 3.21 2.73 0.62
C CYS A 765 2.40 2.68 1.92
N HIS A 766 1.42 1.77 2.06
CA HIS A 766 0.70 1.61 3.34
C HIS A 766 1.63 1.02 4.42
N THR A 767 2.49 0.07 4.04
CA THR A 767 3.38 -0.62 4.98
C THR A 767 4.61 0.18 5.40
N ASP A 768 5.26 0.88 4.45
CA ASP A 768 6.54 1.56 4.69
C ASP A 768 6.42 3.10 4.65
N GLY A 769 5.36 3.63 4.03
CA GLY A 769 5.12 5.06 3.82
C GLY A 769 4.39 5.77 4.97
N MET A 770 3.40 5.14 5.62
CA MET A 770 2.70 5.73 6.78
C MET A 770 3.69 6.18 7.87
N ASN A 771 4.74 5.38 8.08
CA ASN A 771 5.78 5.56 9.11
C ASN A 771 6.71 6.76 8.82
N ARG A 772 6.65 7.28 7.60
CA ARG A 772 7.45 8.40 7.10
C ARG A 772 6.60 9.67 6.93
N ALA A 773 5.28 9.57 7.10
CA ALA A 773 4.38 10.71 7.17
C ALA A 773 4.71 11.61 8.37
N SER A 774 4.33 12.87 8.28
CA SER A 774 4.43 13.86 9.35
C SER A 774 3.10 14.60 9.48
N ASN A 775 2.81 15.14 10.66
CA ASN A 775 1.63 16.01 10.83
C ASN A 775 1.99 17.45 10.47
N ASP A 776 2.04 17.75 9.17
CA ASP A 776 2.58 19.00 8.63
C ASP A 776 1.85 20.23 9.18
N LEU A 777 0.51 20.22 9.25
CA LEU A 777 -0.28 21.30 9.86
C LEU A 777 0.21 21.61 11.29
N ARG A 778 0.37 20.58 12.14
CA ARG A 778 0.80 20.77 13.54
C ARG A 778 2.28 21.12 13.65
N LEU A 779 3.13 20.50 12.83
CA LEU A 779 4.56 20.76 12.75
C LEU A 779 4.84 22.22 12.37
N TRP A 780 4.12 22.75 11.37
CA TRP A 780 4.31 24.10 10.87
C TRP A 780 3.70 25.12 11.85
N LEU A 781 2.53 24.84 12.42
CA LEU A 781 1.88 25.67 13.45
C LEU A 781 2.75 25.87 14.71
N ASP A 782 3.52 24.86 15.13
CA ASP A 782 4.36 24.95 16.33
C ASP A 782 5.82 25.37 16.05
N LYS A 783 6.40 25.00 14.88
CA LYS A 783 7.86 25.07 14.65
C LYS A 783 8.28 25.71 13.33
N ALA A 784 7.37 25.94 12.38
CA ALA A 784 7.69 26.55 11.08
C ALA A 784 6.52 27.39 10.52
N PRO A 785 6.05 28.44 11.24
CA PRO A 785 4.85 29.19 10.86
C PRO A 785 4.97 29.89 9.51
N ASP A 786 6.19 30.18 9.03
CA ASP A 786 6.41 30.72 7.69
C ASP A 786 6.09 29.75 6.54
N ARG A 787 5.93 28.45 6.83
CA ARG A 787 5.44 27.45 5.87
C ARG A 787 3.91 27.39 5.79
N LEU A 788 3.19 27.96 6.76
CA LEU A 788 1.73 27.98 6.72
C LEU A 788 1.24 28.79 5.50
N PRO A 789 0.32 28.25 4.67
CA PRO A 789 -0.18 28.96 3.50
C PRO A 789 -0.93 30.24 3.88
N LYS A 790 -0.77 31.30 3.08
CA LYS A 790 -1.25 32.67 3.37
C LYS A 790 -2.27 33.13 2.33
N GLY A 791 -2.98 34.22 2.60
CA GLY A 791 -4.07 34.73 1.76
C GLY A 791 -5.45 34.17 2.14
N PRO A 792 -6.51 34.47 1.35
CA PRO A 792 -7.91 34.25 1.74
C PRO A 792 -8.33 32.78 1.87
N TYR A 793 -7.54 31.86 1.30
CA TYR A 793 -7.74 30.41 1.41
C TYR A 793 -6.64 29.72 2.24
N GLY A 794 -5.78 30.51 2.89
CA GLY A 794 -4.76 30.08 3.85
C GLY A 794 -5.17 30.35 5.31
N VAL A 795 -4.18 30.33 6.22
CA VAL A 795 -4.41 30.36 7.68
C VAL A 795 -4.79 31.71 8.26
N ASP A 796 -4.65 32.79 7.48
CA ASP A 796 -4.75 34.18 7.96
C ASP A 796 -6.09 34.49 8.67
N GLY A 797 -7.16 33.79 8.29
CA GLY A 797 -8.50 33.95 8.88
C GLY A 797 -8.67 33.44 10.31
N TRP A 798 -7.81 32.54 10.79
CA TRP A 798 -7.94 31.92 12.13
C TRP A 798 -6.64 31.82 12.93
N ILE A 799 -5.46 31.99 12.30
CA ILE A 799 -4.16 31.84 12.98
C ILE A 799 -3.96 32.81 14.17
N ASN A 800 -4.75 33.88 14.21
CA ASN A 800 -4.78 34.87 15.30
C ASN A 800 -5.95 34.70 16.28
N ASP A 801 -6.84 33.71 16.10
CA ASP A 801 -7.89 33.35 17.06
C ASP A 801 -7.38 32.27 18.03
N PRO A 802 -7.24 32.57 19.34
CA PRO A 802 -6.81 31.59 20.33
C PRO A 802 -7.75 30.38 20.46
N GLN A 803 -9.05 30.52 20.16
CA GLN A 803 -10.02 29.42 20.31
C GLN A 803 -9.85 28.40 19.18
N THR A 804 -9.85 28.84 17.93
CA THR A 804 -9.58 27.98 16.77
C THR A 804 -8.18 27.37 16.85
N VAL A 805 -7.15 28.16 17.19
CA VAL A 805 -5.78 27.61 17.35
C VAL A 805 -5.72 26.55 18.46
N ALA A 806 -6.41 26.73 19.59
CA ALA A 806 -6.47 25.71 20.64
C ALA A 806 -7.19 24.43 20.16
N ARG A 807 -8.31 24.56 19.45
CA ARG A 807 -9.08 23.43 18.91
C ARG A 807 -8.30 22.66 17.82
N VAL A 808 -7.55 23.36 16.98
CA VAL A 808 -6.62 22.72 16.02
C VAL A 808 -5.55 21.92 16.76
N LYS A 809 -4.98 22.46 17.85
CA LYS A 809 -3.99 21.73 18.66
C LYS A 809 -4.57 20.59 19.50
N GLU A 810 -5.88 20.58 19.73
CA GLU A 810 -6.59 19.46 20.33
C GLU A 810 -6.80 18.31 19.33
N LEU A 811 -7.22 18.61 18.10
CA LEU A 811 -7.54 17.62 17.06
C LEU A 811 -6.29 17.07 16.35
N TYR A 812 -5.39 17.97 15.95
CA TYR A 812 -4.16 17.65 15.21
C TYR A 812 -3.02 17.52 16.21
N LYS A 813 -2.81 16.29 16.69
CA LYS A 813 -1.80 15.96 17.71
C LYS A 813 -0.38 16.20 17.20
N GLU A 814 0.55 16.39 18.12
CA GLU A 814 1.95 16.67 17.78
C GLU A 814 2.58 15.54 16.95
N ASP A 815 3.45 15.95 16.02
CA ASP A 815 4.14 15.05 15.08
C ASP A 815 4.85 13.87 15.77
N ALA A 816 5.42 14.09 16.96
CA ALA A 816 6.00 13.03 17.78
C ALA A 816 4.95 12.01 18.27
N TYR A 817 3.82 12.47 18.81
CA TYR A 817 2.73 11.58 19.23
C TYR A 817 2.19 10.78 18.04
N MET A 818 1.98 11.41 16.88
CA MET A 818 1.48 10.69 15.71
C MET A 818 2.47 9.62 15.24
N LYS A 819 3.78 9.90 15.23
CA LYS A 819 4.82 8.92 14.90
C LYS A 819 4.89 7.77 15.91
N ASP A 820 4.79 8.07 17.21
CA ASP A 820 4.70 7.03 18.26
C ASP A 820 3.46 6.14 18.09
N GLN A 821 2.31 6.71 17.71
CA GLN A 821 1.10 5.92 17.43
C GLN A 821 1.21 5.09 16.14
N ILE A 822 1.77 5.64 15.06
CA ILE A 822 1.96 4.92 13.78
C ILE A 822 2.91 3.74 13.97
N GLU A 823 4.06 3.95 14.62
CA GLU A 823 5.00 2.85 14.89
C GLU A 823 4.39 1.79 15.81
N SER A 824 3.64 2.19 16.85
CA SER A 824 2.92 1.25 17.72
C SER A 824 1.88 0.42 16.97
N ASP A 825 1.14 1.02 16.04
CA ASP A 825 0.14 0.32 15.23
C ASP A 825 0.80 -0.62 14.21
N ARG A 826 1.91 -0.18 13.62
CA ARG A 826 2.72 -0.95 12.67
C ARG A 826 3.32 -2.21 13.27
N GLN A 827 3.68 -2.23 14.55
CA GLN A 827 4.16 -3.46 15.19
C GLN A 827 3.10 -4.57 15.19
N GLY A 828 1.81 -4.22 15.27
CA GLY A 828 0.72 -5.18 15.04
C GLY A 828 0.64 -5.66 13.59
N PHE A 829 0.81 -4.75 12.62
CA PHE A 829 0.88 -5.11 11.20
C PHE A 829 2.06 -6.05 10.88
N LEU A 830 3.24 -5.80 11.46
CA LEU A 830 4.42 -6.65 11.28
C LEU A 830 4.22 -8.04 11.87
N ALA A 831 3.59 -8.15 13.04
CA ALA A 831 3.25 -9.44 13.63
C ALA A 831 2.32 -10.23 12.70
N THR A 832 1.24 -9.60 12.21
CA THR A 832 0.35 -10.21 11.21
C THR A 832 1.10 -10.72 9.98
N MET A 833 2.02 -9.92 9.41
CA MET A 833 2.74 -10.32 8.21
C MET A 833 3.77 -11.43 8.45
N ALA A 834 4.24 -11.58 9.70
CA ALA A 834 5.00 -12.75 10.13
C ALA A 834 4.12 -13.98 10.25
N ASP A 835 2.93 -13.87 10.85
CA ASP A 835 1.97 -14.97 10.94
C ASP A 835 1.55 -15.46 9.54
N ILE A 836 1.35 -14.54 8.58
CA ILE A 836 1.16 -14.86 7.16
C ILE A 836 2.36 -15.65 6.62
N LYS A 837 3.59 -15.20 6.89
CA LYS A 837 4.81 -15.80 6.35
C LYS A 837 5.09 -17.20 6.94
N ASP A 838 4.93 -17.36 8.24
CA ASP A 838 5.30 -18.59 8.93
C ASP A 838 4.19 -19.65 8.84
N ALA A 839 2.92 -19.23 8.90
CA ALA A 839 1.78 -20.15 8.75
C ALA A 839 1.37 -20.38 7.29
N MET A 840 1.17 -19.33 6.49
CA MET A 840 0.45 -19.43 5.19
C MET A 840 1.36 -19.69 3.99
N MET A 841 2.67 -19.53 4.14
CA MET A 841 3.65 -19.82 3.10
C MET A 841 4.26 -21.21 3.34
N PHE A 842 4.24 -22.06 2.32
CA PHE A 842 4.67 -23.46 2.43
C PHE A 842 6.18 -23.62 2.21
N GLY A 843 6.69 -24.86 2.29
CA GLY A 843 8.10 -25.16 2.10
C GLY A 843 9.05 -24.60 3.17
N GLN A 844 10.35 -24.70 2.88
CA GLN A 844 11.46 -24.11 3.66
C GLN A 844 11.73 -22.65 3.27
N ASP A 845 11.60 -22.35 1.97
CA ASP A 845 11.79 -21.01 1.42
C ASP A 845 10.50 -20.18 1.59
N LYS A 846 10.44 -19.44 2.71
CA LYS A 846 9.30 -18.57 3.05
C LYS A 846 9.27 -17.24 2.29
N ASN A 847 10.00 -17.08 1.18
CA ASN A 847 10.00 -15.84 0.40
C ASN A 847 9.38 -16.06 -0.99
N VAL A 848 8.15 -15.58 -1.19
CA VAL A 848 7.49 -15.50 -2.51
C VAL A 848 7.36 -14.03 -2.90
N TYR A 849 8.02 -13.65 -4.00
CA TYR A 849 8.21 -12.25 -4.40
C TYR A 849 7.18 -11.76 -5.43
N VAL A 850 6.45 -12.65 -6.09
CA VAL A 850 5.19 -12.35 -6.79
C VAL A 850 4.04 -12.38 -5.77
N GLU A 851 2.91 -11.73 -6.05
CA GLU A 851 1.71 -11.91 -5.22
C GLU A 851 0.98 -13.21 -5.64
N PRO A 852 0.89 -14.25 -4.79
CA PRO A 852 0.41 -15.57 -5.21
C PRO A 852 -1.04 -15.61 -5.70
N ILE A 853 -1.91 -14.77 -5.13
CA ILE A 853 -3.30 -14.65 -5.59
C ILE A 853 -3.36 -14.13 -7.03
N ILE A 854 -2.65 -13.03 -7.31
CA ILE A 854 -2.69 -12.42 -8.66
C ILE A 854 -2.07 -13.35 -9.70
N TRP A 855 -0.98 -14.06 -9.36
CA TRP A 855 -0.39 -15.07 -10.25
C TRP A 855 -1.40 -16.15 -10.67
N ALA A 856 -2.19 -16.67 -9.72
CA ALA A 856 -3.20 -17.68 -10.00
C ALA A 856 -4.39 -17.12 -10.82
N VAL A 857 -4.81 -15.88 -10.54
CA VAL A 857 -5.82 -15.14 -11.31
C VAL A 857 -5.37 -14.95 -12.76
N GLU A 858 -4.14 -14.48 -12.98
CA GLU A 858 -3.56 -14.28 -14.32
C GLU A 858 -3.44 -15.60 -15.09
N TYR A 859 -2.97 -16.66 -14.43
CA TYR A 859 -2.85 -17.99 -15.06
C TYR A 859 -4.21 -18.51 -15.55
N VAL A 860 -5.25 -18.34 -14.73
CA VAL A 860 -6.64 -18.66 -15.10
C VAL A 860 -7.15 -17.83 -16.27
N GLN A 861 -6.99 -16.50 -16.21
CA GLN A 861 -7.53 -15.57 -17.21
C GLN A 861 -6.79 -15.60 -18.56
N ARG A 862 -5.51 -16.01 -18.59
CA ARG A 862 -4.69 -15.95 -19.81
C ARG A 862 -4.35 -17.30 -20.40
N GLU A 863 -3.93 -18.25 -19.56
CA GLU A 863 -3.26 -19.46 -20.02
C GLU A 863 -4.19 -20.68 -19.95
N LYS A 864 -4.95 -20.84 -18.84
CA LYS A 864 -5.77 -22.03 -18.58
C LYS A 864 -7.19 -21.99 -19.16
N TYR A 865 -8.03 -21.05 -18.69
CA TYR A 865 -9.44 -20.95 -19.11
C TYR A 865 -9.71 -19.77 -20.05
N GLN A 866 -8.74 -18.86 -20.20
CA GLN A 866 -8.79 -17.73 -21.14
C GLN A 866 -9.99 -16.79 -20.89
N TYR A 867 -10.38 -16.61 -19.62
CA TYR A 867 -11.55 -15.84 -19.24
C TYR A 867 -11.48 -14.38 -19.73
N PRO A 868 -12.55 -13.87 -20.38
CA PRO A 868 -12.62 -12.48 -20.82
C PRO A 868 -12.33 -11.47 -19.71
N GLN A 869 -11.78 -10.33 -20.11
CA GLN A 869 -11.57 -9.19 -19.21
C GLN A 869 -12.88 -8.41 -19.04
N THR A 870 -13.28 -8.15 -17.79
CA THR A 870 -14.57 -7.54 -17.43
C THR A 870 -14.41 -6.22 -16.65
N THR A 871 -15.51 -5.58 -16.26
CA THR A 871 -15.49 -4.26 -15.58
C THR A 871 -14.97 -4.31 -14.14
N SER A 872 -15.12 -5.45 -13.48
CA SER A 872 -14.77 -5.69 -12.08
C SER A 872 -13.43 -6.44 -11.91
N ASN A 873 -12.56 -6.46 -12.92
CA ASN A 873 -11.34 -7.27 -12.93
C ASN A 873 -10.21 -6.74 -12.04
#